data_AF-V5EE09-F1
#
_entry.id   AF-V5EE09-F1
#
_cell.length_a   1.000
_cell.length_b   1.000
_cell.length_c   1.000
_cell.angle_alpha   90.00
_cell.angle_beta   90.00
_cell.angle_gamma   90.00
#
_symmetry.space_group_name_H-M   'P 1'
#
loop_
_entity.id
_entity.type
_entity.pdbx_description
1 polymer ?
#
loop_
_entity_poly.entity_id
_entity_poly.type
_entity_poly.pdbx_seq_one_letter_code
_entity_poly.pdbx_strand_id
1 'polypeptide(L)'
;MTTDQAAEKELQSSLLRISIICASSIQSLREPVQPTILPADDDQASSSSVPPTADKLSTQIVSDLTQLLTLVQKHSNNLAVALKPSAKASSAAKATANGSSNDVVSPVSGLDAKSLEAAQAQIVSLGSDLLPKIVFLAKKAWKDREVFQKRPQANQNDPAQIEERRKLEKLAKEMGGQIMSADQLGLPPSERDDLEKKLEYSLGNSFAREVRSAVEDVIGSIADLFHSLLDDRAKKALENASQARDRADGVIAGVSKKLESLSVNGNDSPAELRKRTLAANNLVWETCAKYIGERNADGTPRTLTSIAPNGVRTKVHVKGLSRSNLEACKRSWSNRVELMRDGLQELKEGIEADQSQTGAAVDAGEADEFSFPDATPLSPEQKDRLRQLSNLVKMGNLTHENILKEIAKSDPAKSGIDLDEVEELGKQLEEAQDELVAACLYGEADAGLEVKMFDHDAEEDEDTDANEAAGDDADADLTEEQAIEKAVLRTFEQYVQAVVTLSAYVTDRDELVEQINIASATDEEGAFANVFAAKFNQLSKVLSEASSGIAVRGAASSSSANGAQSAPSVQHKSVVQANEDFKTEVFVQELQSIADKLGSNAKVTDRAIAEQLDKADPLRQMRAGYILPTFKDVCSSDYPSTSAETAPDAESLYMCGNSLGPLSRLGKQYLEQEIEAWGRKAVLGHFEHPYGTPWTQMEGRVGELCANMVGAKKSEVVVMGTLTGNLHSLMATFYRPATKPFGIDFTGDVEAGKKDGRKTKHKIIFEQKAFPSDQYALASVIELNGFDPKTSMVPLVPKEGSKTLETADILATIEKCGKEGETAMVLIGGIQYFTGQLFELEKLAAKAHEYDILFGVDLAHAFANVPLALHDWGIDFACWCTYKYGSSGPGGIAGLFVHDKWHHANLTRQAGWWGHEKETRFSMPDQFVPTRGAEGWQTSNPSMLDMASLKGSLETLLKATEFGERNARDEGLTGEGKHGKGTIMPILRSKSLRLTAYLETLLLSPGFFPDGFDIRIVTPRDPLQRGSQLCIQIPDPPATEKPKEEQKQEQQQASGKDVPPPIDGKRLIARAHKRAEKQRGLVADIRHPDMLRLAPLAQFSTYTDVWRTADVLRQSLLDEVEANKAS
;
A
#
# COMPACT_ATOMS: atom_id res chain seq x y z
N MET A 1 -2.72 -14.58 -57.41
CA MET A 1 -3.92 -14.29 -56.60
C MET A 1 -4.97 -13.73 -57.54
N THR A 2 -6.17 -14.29 -57.51
CA THR A 2 -7.34 -13.69 -58.20
C THR A 2 -7.76 -12.42 -57.45
N THR A 3 -8.54 -11.54 -58.09
CA THR A 3 -9.09 -10.33 -57.44
C THR A 3 -9.89 -10.66 -56.18
N ASP A 4 -10.64 -11.77 -56.21
CA ASP A 4 -11.43 -12.23 -55.07
C ASP A 4 -10.54 -12.67 -53.89
N GLN A 5 -9.43 -13.38 -54.15
CA GLN A 5 -8.46 -13.79 -53.12
C GLN A 5 -7.72 -12.61 -52.49
N ALA A 6 -7.50 -11.53 -53.26
CA ALA A 6 -6.88 -10.31 -52.72
C ALA A 6 -7.86 -9.56 -51.79
N ALA A 7 -9.13 -9.44 -52.19
CA ALA A 7 -10.18 -8.81 -51.39
C ALA A 7 -10.46 -9.58 -50.09
N GLU A 8 -10.49 -10.92 -50.14
CA GLU A 8 -10.66 -11.78 -48.96
C GLU A 8 -9.51 -11.61 -47.96
N LYS A 9 -8.26 -11.52 -48.43
CA LYS A 9 -7.09 -11.30 -47.57
C LYS A 9 -7.09 -9.91 -46.92
N GLU A 10 -7.52 -8.89 -47.65
CA GLU A 10 -7.64 -7.51 -47.12
C GLU A 10 -8.73 -7.42 -46.04
N LEU A 11 -9.85 -8.12 -46.26
CA LEU A 11 -10.93 -8.25 -45.29
C LEU A 11 -10.48 -8.93 -44.00
N GLN A 12 -9.79 -10.08 -44.10
CA GLN A 12 -9.24 -10.79 -42.93
C GLN A 12 -8.20 -9.94 -42.17
N SER A 13 -7.36 -9.17 -42.88
CA SER A 13 -6.42 -8.26 -42.23
C SER A 13 -7.12 -7.13 -41.47
N SER A 14 -8.22 -6.62 -42.00
CA SER A 14 -9.00 -5.54 -41.39
C SER A 14 -9.78 -6.04 -40.17
N LEU A 15 -10.38 -7.24 -40.27
CA LEU A 15 -11.05 -7.90 -39.15
C LEU A 15 -10.11 -8.15 -37.98
N LEU A 16 -8.87 -8.60 -38.23
CA LEU A 16 -7.88 -8.81 -37.17
C LEU A 16 -7.53 -7.48 -36.48
N ARG A 17 -7.27 -6.42 -37.24
CA ARG A 17 -6.96 -5.09 -36.68
C ARG A 17 -8.11 -4.55 -35.84
N ILE A 18 -9.33 -4.64 -36.35
CA ILE A 18 -10.51 -4.10 -35.65
C ILE A 18 -10.85 -4.93 -34.42
N SER A 19 -10.65 -6.25 -34.45
CA SER A 19 -10.84 -7.10 -33.26
C SER A 19 -9.89 -6.70 -32.12
N ILE A 20 -8.65 -6.33 -32.45
CA ILE A 20 -7.70 -5.75 -31.48
C ILE A 20 -8.20 -4.40 -30.95
N ILE A 21 -8.76 -3.55 -31.82
CA ILE A 21 -9.33 -2.25 -31.41
C ILE A 21 -10.52 -2.44 -30.46
N CYS A 22 -11.41 -3.41 -30.70
CA CYS A 22 -12.49 -3.72 -29.77
C CYS A 22 -11.94 -4.13 -28.39
N ALA A 23 -10.93 -4.99 -28.38
CA ALA A 23 -10.31 -5.49 -27.18
C ALA A 23 -9.58 -4.39 -26.38
N SER A 24 -8.87 -3.46 -27.05
CA SER A 24 -8.23 -2.32 -26.41
C SER A 24 -9.23 -1.24 -25.99
N SER A 25 -10.34 -1.08 -26.71
CA SER A 25 -11.41 -0.14 -26.35
C SER A 25 -12.10 -0.55 -25.05
N ILE A 26 -12.38 -1.84 -24.84
CA ILE A 26 -12.93 -2.36 -23.58
C ILE A 26 -11.96 -2.11 -22.42
N GLN A 27 -10.66 -2.34 -22.64
CA GLN A 27 -9.63 -2.07 -21.64
C GLN A 27 -9.52 -0.58 -21.31
N SER A 28 -9.58 0.28 -22.33
CA SER A 28 -9.47 1.72 -22.14
C SER A 28 -10.72 2.36 -21.50
N LEU A 29 -11.87 1.70 -21.54
CA LEU A 29 -13.02 2.07 -20.72
C LEU A 29 -12.79 1.77 -19.23
N ARG A 30 -11.88 0.84 -18.89
CA ARG A 30 -11.53 0.43 -17.51
C ARG A 30 -10.43 1.28 -16.87
N GLU A 31 -9.73 2.11 -17.63
CA GLU A 31 -8.67 2.99 -17.14
C GLU A 31 -9.21 4.10 -16.21
N PRO A 32 -8.45 4.53 -15.18
CA PRO A 32 -8.82 5.66 -14.34
C PRO A 32 -8.78 6.98 -15.14
N VAL A 33 -9.82 7.81 -15.00
CA VAL A 33 -9.94 9.12 -15.66
C VAL A 33 -10.03 10.22 -14.60
N GLN A 34 -9.28 11.30 -14.75
CA GLN A 34 -9.36 12.44 -13.83
C GLN A 34 -10.69 13.20 -14.00
N PRO A 35 -11.32 13.64 -12.88
CA PRO A 35 -12.61 14.35 -12.90
C PRO A 35 -12.49 15.75 -13.50
N THR A 36 -13.62 16.34 -13.87
CA THR A 36 -13.66 17.71 -14.40
C THR A 36 -13.62 18.74 -13.26
N ILE A 37 -12.74 19.74 -13.37
CA ILE A 37 -12.57 20.82 -12.37
C ILE A 37 -12.93 22.17 -13.00
N LEU A 38 -13.81 22.93 -12.34
CA LEU A 38 -14.30 24.25 -12.75
C LEU A 38 -13.58 25.38 -12.00
N PRO A 39 -13.38 26.54 -12.64
CA PRO A 39 -12.82 27.74 -12.01
C PRO A 39 -13.78 28.36 -10.98
N ALA A 40 -13.25 29.18 -10.07
CA ALA A 40 -14.03 29.87 -9.03
C ALA A 40 -14.95 30.98 -9.60
N ASP A 41 -16.07 31.27 -8.91
CA ASP A 41 -17.16 32.13 -9.39
C ASP A 41 -16.82 33.62 -9.66
N ASP A 42 -15.63 34.10 -9.26
CA ASP A 42 -15.23 35.52 -9.41
C ASP A 42 -14.53 35.84 -10.75
N ASP A 43 -14.17 34.84 -11.55
CA ASP A 43 -13.63 35.09 -12.89
C ASP A 43 -14.78 35.53 -13.81
N GLN A 44 -14.69 36.73 -14.39
CA GLN A 44 -15.62 37.24 -15.42
C GLN A 44 -15.60 36.33 -16.65
N ALA A 45 -16.29 35.21 -16.56
CA ALA A 45 -16.37 34.23 -17.60
C ALA A 45 -17.49 34.66 -18.55
N SER A 46 -17.10 35.02 -19.78
CA SER A 46 -18.01 35.15 -20.91
C SER A 46 -18.93 33.93 -20.97
N SER A 47 -20.19 34.10 -21.38
CA SER A 47 -21.27 33.08 -21.39
C SER A 47 -20.99 31.77 -22.17
N SER A 48 -19.77 31.53 -22.64
CA SER A 48 -19.32 30.34 -23.36
C SER A 48 -18.47 29.36 -22.53
N SER A 49 -18.15 29.65 -21.25
CA SER A 49 -17.26 28.80 -20.43
C SER A 49 -17.96 27.99 -19.33
N VAL A 50 -19.28 28.13 -19.15
CA VAL A 50 -20.03 27.31 -18.19
C VAL A 50 -20.35 25.96 -18.84
N PRO A 51 -19.94 24.82 -18.24
CA PRO A 51 -20.28 23.50 -18.77
C PRO A 51 -21.80 23.30 -18.80
N PRO A 52 -22.32 22.45 -19.70
CA PRO A 52 -23.74 22.10 -19.67
C PRO A 52 -24.08 21.50 -18.30
N THR A 53 -25.26 21.84 -17.78
CA THR A 53 -25.79 21.20 -16.56
C THR A 53 -25.90 19.69 -16.77
N ALA A 54 -25.83 18.93 -15.68
CA ALA A 54 -25.88 17.47 -15.71
C ALA A 54 -27.07 16.96 -16.54
N ASP A 55 -28.26 17.55 -16.39
CA ASP A 55 -29.47 17.19 -17.15
C ASP A 55 -29.35 17.42 -18.66
N LYS A 56 -28.70 18.52 -19.08
CA LYS A 56 -28.50 18.81 -20.50
C LYS A 56 -27.48 17.86 -21.10
N LEU A 57 -26.40 17.61 -20.37
CA LEU A 57 -25.32 16.74 -20.82
C LEU A 57 -25.77 15.26 -20.87
N SER A 58 -26.50 14.78 -19.86
CA SER A 58 -27.05 13.41 -19.84
C SER A 58 -28.03 13.20 -21.00
N THR A 59 -28.92 14.17 -21.26
CA THR A 59 -29.87 14.13 -22.38
C THR A 59 -29.13 14.08 -23.72
N GLN A 60 -28.07 14.87 -23.89
CA GLN A 60 -27.26 14.89 -25.10
C GLN A 60 -26.52 13.55 -25.31
N ILE A 61 -25.87 13.03 -24.27
CA ILE A 61 -25.17 11.73 -24.32
C ILE A 61 -26.12 10.61 -24.70
N VAL A 62 -27.31 10.55 -24.08
CA VAL A 62 -28.31 9.53 -24.39
C VAL A 62 -28.82 9.66 -25.82
N SER A 63 -29.09 10.89 -26.29
CA SER A 63 -29.50 11.15 -27.67
C SER A 63 -28.43 10.70 -28.68
N ASP A 64 -27.19 11.14 -28.49
CA ASP A 64 -26.09 10.84 -29.41
C ASP A 64 -25.75 9.35 -29.41
N LEU A 65 -25.73 8.72 -28.24
CA LEU A 65 -25.51 7.29 -28.13
C LEU A 65 -26.65 6.51 -28.82
N THR A 66 -27.91 6.91 -28.64
CA THR A 66 -29.04 6.29 -29.34
C THR A 66 -28.92 6.41 -30.86
N GLN A 67 -28.51 7.57 -31.37
CA GLN A 67 -28.27 7.76 -32.82
C GLN A 67 -27.12 6.88 -33.32
N LEU A 68 -26.01 6.82 -32.58
CA LEU A 68 -24.87 5.98 -32.94
C LEU A 68 -25.22 4.49 -32.91
N LEU A 69 -25.95 4.02 -31.90
CA LEU A 69 -26.42 2.63 -31.85
C LEU A 69 -27.39 2.31 -32.99
N THR A 70 -28.23 3.28 -33.41
CA THR A 70 -29.08 3.14 -34.60
C THR A 70 -28.23 3.00 -35.88
N LEU A 71 -27.13 3.73 -35.98
CA LEU A 71 -26.17 3.57 -37.08
C LEU A 71 -25.49 2.19 -37.02
N VAL A 72 -25.08 1.72 -35.83
CA VAL A 72 -24.54 0.36 -35.66
C VAL A 72 -25.53 -0.69 -36.16
N GLN A 73 -26.82 -0.57 -35.82
CA GLN A 73 -27.87 -1.45 -36.36
C GLN A 73 -27.99 -1.37 -37.89
N LYS A 74 -27.90 -0.17 -38.47
CA LYS A 74 -27.95 0.02 -39.93
C LYS A 74 -26.78 -0.66 -40.63
N HIS A 75 -25.56 -0.51 -40.11
CA HIS A 75 -24.37 -1.16 -40.65
C HIS A 75 -24.42 -2.68 -40.46
N SER A 76 -24.93 -3.17 -39.32
CA SER A 76 -25.19 -4.59 -39.09
C SER A 76 -26.21 -5.17 -40.08
N ASN A 77 -27.29 -4.43 -40.40
CA ASN A 77 -28.25 -4.82 -41.43
C ASN A 77 -27.60 -4.92 -42.83
N ASN A 78 -26.83 -3.90 -43.21
CA ASN A 78 -26.14 -3.88 -44.50
C ASN A 78 -25.09 -4.99 -44.61
N LEU A 79 -24.38 -5.30 -43.52
CA LEU A 79 -23.41 -6.39 -43.46
C LEU A 79 -24.10 -7.75 -43.64
N ALA A 80 -25.24 -7.99 -42.99
CA ALA A 80 -26.03 -9.20 -43.22
C ALA A 80 -26.47 -9.37 -44.68
N VAL A 81 -26.76 -8.27 -45.39
CA VAL A 81 -27.09 -8.31 -46.82
C VAL A 81 -25.86 -8.66 -47.65
N ALA A 82 -24.70 -8.06 -47.36
CA ALA A 82 -23.45 -8.32 -48.07
C ALA A 82 -22.95 -9.78 -47.89
N LEU A 83 -23.27 -10.42 -46.77
CA LEU A 83 -22.89 -11.81 -46.49
C LEU A 83 -23.80 -12.88 -47.15
N LYS A 84 -24.89 -12.47 -47.82
CA LYS A 84 -25.77 -13.41 -48.56
C LYS A 84 -25.20 -13.72 -49.95
N PRO A 85 -25.08 -15.00 -50.34
CA PRO A 85 -24.54 -15.36 -51.66
C PRO A 85 -25.44 -14.90 -52.81
N SER A 86 -24.83 -14.42 -53.90
CA SER A 86 -25.55 -14.12 -55.15
C SER A 86 -26.00 -15.41 -55.84
N ALA A 87 -27.10 -15.34 -56.61
CA ALA A 87 -27.64 -16.51 -57.34
C ALA A 87 -26.67 -17.15 -58.35
N LYS A 88 -25.57 -16.46 -58.73
CA LYS A 88 -24.50 -16.98 -59.61
C LYS A 88 -23.40 -17.74 -58.86
N ALA A 89 -23.23 -17.53 -57.55
CA ALA A 89 -22.20 -18.20 -56.76
C ALA A 89 -22.55 -19.67 -56.43
N SER A 90 -23.84 -20.03 -56.45
CA SER A 90 -24.31 -21.39 -56.15
C SER A 90 -23.91 -22.44 -57.20
N SER A 91 -23.56 -22.04 -58.43
CA SER A 91 -23.10 -22.98 -59.47
C SER A 91 -21.59 -23.25 -59.43
N ALA A 92 -20.79 -22.35 -58.86
CA ALA A 92 -19.33 -22.48 -58.78
C ALA A 92 -18.86 -23.36 -57.62
N ALA A 93 -19.64 -23.44 -56.53
CA ALA A 93 -19.33 -24.26 -55.35
C ALA A 93 -19.36 -25.78 -55.60
N LYS A 94 -19.87 -26.25 -56.76
CA LYS A 94 -19.86 -27.68 -57.13
C LYS A 94 -18.58 -28.13 -57.87
N ALA A 95 -17.68 -27.22 -58.25
CA ALA A 95 -16.54 -27.53 -59.11
C ALA A 95 -15.18 -27.67 -58.38
N THR A 96 -15.09 -27.33 -57.09
CA THR A 96 -13.81 -27.32 -56.33
C THR A 96 -13.66 -28.47 -55.31
N ALA A 97 -14.52 -29.48 -55.33
CA ALA A 97 -14.48 -30.60 -54.38
C ALA A 97 -13.33 -31.63 -54.59
N ASN A 98 -12.32 -31.34 -55.43
CA ASN A 98 -11.20 -32.24 -55.72
C ASN A 98 -9.84 -31.50 -55.73
N GLY A 99 -9.62 -30.58 -54.78
CA GLY A 99 -8.34 -29.89 -54.54
C GLY A 99 -7.81 -30.16 -53.13
N SER A 100 -6.49 -30.12 -52.96
CA SER A 100 -5.72 -30.52 -51.77
C SER A 100 -6.25 -30.04 -50.40
N SER A 101 -6.09 -30.89 -49.39
CA SER A 101 -6.53 -30.77 -47.98
C SER A 101 -5.89 -29.65 -47.14
N ASN A 102 -5.55 -28.50 -47.72
CA ASN A 102 -4.89 -27.38 -47.02
C ASN A 102 -5.51 -26.00 -47.27
N ASP A 103 -6.66 -25.90 -47.97
CA ASP A 103 -7.32 -24.61 -48.18
C ASP A 103 -8.17 -24.20 -46.96
N VAL A 104 -7.81 -23.07 -46.36
CA VAL A 104 -8.44 -22.48 -45.17
C VAL A 104 -9.86 -22.02 -45.51
N VAL A 105 -10.88 -22.58 -44.86
CA VAL A 105 -12.30 -22.28 -45.12
C VAL A 105 -12.77 -21.13 -44.22
N SER A 106 -13.37 -20.08 -44.80
CA SER A 106 -13.92 -18.92 -44.08
C SER A 106 -15.41 -18.69 -44.40
N PRO A 107 -16.21 -18.06 -43.51
CA PRO A 107 -17.59 -17.68 -43.81
C PRO A 107 -17.73 -16.82 -45.08
N VAL A 108 -16.68 -16.12 -45.52
CA VAL A 108 -16.73 -15.26 -46.71
C VAL A 108 -16.28 -15.98 -47.99
N SER A 109 -15.82 -17.23 -47.88
CA SER A 109 -15.32 -17.99 -49.02
C SER A 109 -16.44 -18.28 -50.03
N GLY A 110 -16.20 -17.93 -51.30
CA GLY A 110 -17.15 -18.06 -52.40
C GLY A 110 -18.12 -16.88 -52.60
N LEU A 111 -17.89 -15.74 -51.94
CA LEU A 111 -18.54 -14.46 -52.28
C LEU A 111 -17.83 -13.78 -53.46
N ASP A 112 -18.56 -13.00 -54.25
CA ASP A 112 -17.98 -12.19 -55.32
C ASP A 112 -17.29 -10.92 -54.76
N ALA A 113 -16.31 -10.37 -55.49
CA ALA A 113 -15.56 -9.18 -55.08
C ALA A 113 -16.43 -8.01 -54.60
N LYS A 114 -17.59 -7.73 -55.22
CA LYS A 114 -18.45 -6.60 -54.80
C LYS A 114 -19.09 -6.85 -53.44
N SER A 115 -19.47 -8.09 -53.16
CA SER A 115 -20.01 -8.49 -51.86
C SER A 115 -18.94 -8.40 -50.77
N LEU A 116 -17.69 -8.78 -51.09
CA LEU A 116 -16.54 -8.65 -50.18
C LEU A 116 -16.18 -7.18 -49.91
N GLU A 117 -16.15 -6.33 -50.93
CA GLU A 117 -15.92 -4.88 -50.79
C GLU A 117 -17.04 -4.20 -49.97
N ALA A 118 -18.31 -4.60 -50.19
CA ALA A 118 -19.43 -4.09 -49.41
C ALA A 118 -19.34 -4.49 -47.94
N ALA A 119 -18.98 -5.75 -47.65
CA ALA A 119 -18.77 -6.24 -46.28
C ALA A 119 -17.61 -5.50 -45.60
N GLN A 120 -16.49 -5.35 -46.31
CA GLN A 120 -15.32 -4.60 -45.86
C GLN A 120 -15.67 -3.17 -45.47
N ALA A 121 -16.45 -2.47 -46.30
CA ALA A 121 -16.89 -1.10 -46.01
C ALA A 121 -17.74 -1.02 -44.73
N GLN A 122 -18.64 -1.99 -44.47
CA GLN A 122 -19.44 -2.00 -43.24
C GLN A 122 -18.58 -2.29 -42.01
N ILE A 123 -17.64 -3.24 -42.10
CA ILE A 123 -16.74 -3.61 -41.00
C ILE A 123 -15.83 -2.44 -40.62
N VAL A 124 -15.26 -1.75 -41.60
CA VAL A 124 -14.44 -0.54 -41.36
C VAL A 124 -15.29 0.57 -40.75
N SER A 125 -16.53 0.77 -41.20
CA SER A 125 -17.41 1.79 -40.60
C SER A 125 -17.78 1.46 -39.14
N LEU A 126 -18.04 0.19 -38.83
CA LEU A 126 -18.31 -0.27 -37.46
C LEU A 126 -17.08 -0.10 -36.56
N GLY A 127 -15.91 -0.54 -37.02
CA GLY A 127 -14.68 -0.57 -36.22
C GLY A 127 -13.90 0.74 -36.13
N SER A 128 -13.84 1.51 -37.21
CA SER A 128 -12.97 2.69 -37.30
C SER A 128 -13.71 4.02 -37.19
N ASP A 129 -15.04 4.04 -37.35
CA ASP A 129 -15.85 5.27 -37.25
C ASP A 129 -16.80 5.25 -36.04
N LEU A 130 -17.66 4.22 -35.93
CA LEU A 130 -18.68 4.18 -34.88
C LEU A 130 -18.12 3.79 -33.52
N LEU A 131 -17.23 2.79 -33.47
CA LEU A 131 -16.62 2.31 -32.23
C LEU A 131 -15.88 3.42 -31.45
N PRO A 132 -15.00 4.26 -32.04
CA PRO A 132 -14.38 5.37 -31.32
C PRO A 132 -15.38 6.40 -30.78
N LYS A 133 -16.48 6.66 -31.51
CA LYS A 133 -17.51 7.63 -31.10
C LYS A 133 -18.30 7.16 -29.88
N ILE A 134 -18.70 5.88 -29.84
CA ILE A 134 -19.41 5.33 -28.67
C ILE A 134 -18.49 5.22 -27.44
N VAL A 135 -17.21 4.87 -27.65
CA VAL A 135 -16.19 4.86 -26.58
C VAL A 135 -15.95 6.27 -26.03
N PHE A 136 -15.88 7.28 -26.91
CA PHE A 136 -15.74 8.67 -26.50
C PHE A 136 -16.90 9.14 -25.61
N LEU A 137 -18.15 8.82 -25.97
CA LEU A 137 -19.32 9.18 -25.15
C LEU A 137 -19.27 8.50 -23.77
N ALA A 138 -18.90 7.21 -23.70
CA ALA A 138 -18.75 6.53 -22.42
C ALA A 138 -17.62 7.12 -21.56
N LYS A 139 -16.47 7.46 -22.17
CA LYS A 139 -15.38 8.15 -21.48
C LYS A 139 -15.78 9.55 -21.01
N LYS A 140 -16.56 10.28 -21.81
CA LYS A 140 -17.08 11.60 -21.45
C LYS A 140 -18.04 11.52 -20.27
N ALA A 141 -18.97 10.56 -20.29
CA ALA A 141 -19.85 10.29 -19.16
C ALA A 141 -19.07 9.91 -17.89
N TRP A 142 -18.02 9.11 -18.03
CA TRP A 142 -17.15 8.69 -16.93
C TRP A 142 -16.29 9.83 -16.36
N LYS A 143 -15.80 10.71 -17.22
CA LYS A 143 -15.00 11.90 -16.83
C LYS A 143 -15.84 12.90 -16.03
N ASP A 144 -17.05 13.20 -16.51
CA ASP A 144 -17.94 14.21 -15.92
C ASP A 144 -18.88 13.62 -14.86
N ARG A 145 -18.63 12.38 -14.40
CA ARG A 145 -19.39 11.76 -13.30
C ARG A 145 -19.29 12.59 -12.02
N GLU A 146 -18.11 13.16 -11.78
CA GLU A 146 -17.80 14.05 -10.66
C GLU A 146 -17.24 15.34 -11.25
N VAL A 147 -17.93 16.45 -10.99
CA VAL A 147 -17.47 17.79 -11.36
C VAL A 147 -17.21 18.58 -10.08
N PHE A 148 -15.99 19.05 -9.94
CA PHE A 148 -15.57 19.86 -8.80
C PHE A 148 -15.45 21.33 -9.23
N GLN A 149 -15.68 22.26 -8.32
CA GLN A 149 -15.33 23.67 -8.51
C GLN A 149 -14.32 24.10 -7.46
N LYS A 150 -13.34 24.88 -7.88
CA LYS A 150 -12.39 25.52 -6.97
C LYS A 150 -13.09 26.57 -6.13
N ARG A 151 -13.02 26.46 -4.80
CA ARG A 151 -13.57 27.45 -3.87
C ARG A 151 -12.93 28.82 -4.12
N PRO A 152 -13.69 29.93 -4.06
CA PRO A 152 -13.11 31.27 -4.13
C PRO A 152 -12.09 31.43 -3.01
N GLN A 153 -10.88 31.91 -3.35
CA GLN A 153 -9.89 32.25 -2.33
C GLN A 153 -10.44 33.40 -1.49
N ALA A 154 -10.91 33.10 -0.28
CA ALA A 154 -11.39 34.12 0.65
C ALA A 154 -10.28 35.16 0.87
N ASN A 155 -10.51 36.37 0.37
CA ASN A 155 -9.73 37.60 0.56
C ASN A 155 -8.22 37.52 0.28
N GLN A 156 -7.87 37.53 -1.01
CA GLN A 156 -6.57 38.03 -1.51
C GLN A 156 -6.28 39.51 -1.15
N ASN A 157 -7.19 40.21 -0.46
CA ASN A 157 -7.02 41.60 -0.02
C ASN A 157 -6.57 41.74 1.44
N ASP A 158 -6.08 40.67 2.08
CA ASP A 158 -5.29 40.84 3.30
C ASP A 158 -3.95 41.53 2.92
N PRO A 159 -3.68 42.76 3.41
CA PRO A 159 -2.46 43.48 3.06
C PRO A 159 -1.18 42.68 3.39
N ALA A 160 -1.23 41.73 4.34
CA ALA A 160 -0.08 40.87 4.64
C ALA A 160 0.23 39.88 3.50
N GLN A 161 -0.79 39.27 2.89
CA GLN A 161 -0.62 38.30 1.81
C GLN A 161 -0.27 38.97 0.47
N ILE A 162 -0.76 40.20 0.23
CA ILE A 162 -0.37 41.00 -0.94
C ILE A 162 1.10 41.44 -0.84
N GLU A 163 1.57 41.80 0.36
CA GLU A 163 2.97 42.17 0.61
C GLU A 163 3.91 40.98 0.40
N GLU A 164 3.51 39.79 0.86
CA GLU A 164 4.27 38.55 0.73
C GLU A 164 4.32 38.05 -0.72
N ARG A 165 3.19 38.11 -1.44
CA ARG A 165 3.13 37.78 -2.87
C ARG A 165 3.94 38.76 -3.73
N ARG A 166 3.90 40.07 -3.43
CA ARG A 166 4.74 41.08 -4.11
C ARG A 166 6.23 40.88 -3.84
N LYS A 167 6.62 40.41 -2.65
CA LYS A 167 8.02 40.08 -2.35
C LYS A 167 8.48 38.85 -3.12
N LEU A 168 7.66 37.80 -3.18
CA LEU A 168 7.94 36.59 -3.94
C LEU A 168 8.00 36.84 -5.46
N GLU A 169 7.10 37.66 -6.00
CA GLU A 169 7.12 38.05 -7.42
C GLU A 169 8.32 38.94 -7.77
N LYS A 170 8.74 39.82 -6.85
CA LYS A 170 9.94 40.65 -7.03
C LYS A 170 11.21 39.81 -6.96
N LEU A 171 11.26 38.82 -6.05
CA LEU A 171 12.36 37.86 -5.95
C LEU A 171 12.46 36.98 -7.20
N ALA A 172 11.33 36.50 -7.73
CA ALA A 172 11.28 35.70 -8.95
C ALA A 172 11.70 36.50 -10.21
N LYS A 173 11.35 37.79 -10.28
CA LYS A 173 11.80 38.69 -11.36
C LYS A 173 13.28 39.06 -11.25
N GLU A 174 13.81 39.22 -10.05
CA GLU A 174 15.23 39.50 -9.81
C GLU A 174 16.11 38.27 -10.04
N MET A 175 15.55 37.06 -9.91
CA MET A 175 16.25 35.79 -10.15
C MET A 175 16.06 35.20 -11.57
N GLY A 176 15.31 35.87 -12.45
CA GLY A 176 15.30 35.57 -13.89
C GLY A 176 14.62 34.27 -14.33
N GLY A 177 13.63 33.74 -13.60
CA GLY A 177 12.90 32.51 -13.96
C GLY A 177 11.37 32.69 -14.02
N GLN A 178 10.75 32.36 -15.16
CA GLN A 178 9.28 32.31 -15.30
C GLN A 178 8.72 31.12 -14.51
N ILE A 179 7.75 31.37 -13.63
CA ILE A 179 7.07 30.32 -12.86
C ILE A 179 6.08 29.58 -13.78
N MET A 180 6.29 28.28 -13.98
CA MET A 180 5.37 27.36 -14.66
C MET A 180 4.32 26.85 -13.67
N SER A 181 3.06 26.68 -14.13
CA SER A 181 1.94 26.33 -13.26
C SER A 181 1.86 24.82 -12.95
N ALA A 182 1.14 24.47 -11.88
CA ALA A 182 0.95 23.11 -11.39
C ALA A 182 0.37 22.13 -12.44
N ASP A 183 -0.39 22.64 -13.41
CA ASP A 183 -0.91 21.86 -14.54
C ASP A 183 0.20 21.26 -15.41
N GLN A 184 1.39 21.86 -15.42
CA GLN A 184 2.52 21.41 -16.22
C GLN A 184 3.34 20.30 -15.53
N LEU A 185 2.96 19.90 -14.30
CA LEU A 185 3.64 18.89 -13.48
C LEU A 185 2.84 17.58 -13.28
N GLY A 186 1.62 17.48 -13.79
CA GLY A 186 0.90 16.19 -13.94
C GLY A 186 0.56 15.42 -12.64
N LEU A 187 0.53 16.07 -11.48
CA LEU A 187 0.13 15.45 -10.20
C LEU A 187 -1.39 15.46 -10.02
N PRO A 188 -2.05 14.37 -9.55
CA PRO A 188 -3.45 14.42 -9.16
C PRO A 188 -3.60 15.14 -7.80
N PRO A 189 -4.71 15.84 -7.56
CA PRO A 189 -4.72 17.01 -6.68
C PRO A 189 -4.76 16.66 -5.20
N SER A 190 -3.90 17.31 -4.41
CA SER A 190 -4.11 17.58 -2.97
C SER A 190 -5.16 18.69 -2.76
N GLU A 191 -6.18 18.80 -3.62
CA GLU A 191 -7.13 19.91 -3.64
C GLU A 191 -8.52 19.56 -3.07
N ARG A 192 -8.74 18.49 -2.29
CA ARG A 192 -10.10 18.24 -1.75
C ARG A 192 -10.54 19.22 -0.65
N ASP A 193 -9.62 19.94 -0.02
CA ASP A 193 -9.98 21.03 0.90
C ASP A 193 -10.39 22.33 0.16
N ASP A 194 -9.89 22.50 -1.07
CA ASP A 194 -10.12 23.67 -1.93
C ASP A 194 -11.18 23.41 -3.03
N LEU A 195 -11.65 22.17 -3.19
CA LEU A 195 -12.61 21.76 -4.21
C LEU A 195 -13.96 21.40 -3.60
N GLU A 196 -15.02 22.00 -4.12
CA GLU A 196 -16.40 21.67 -3.78
C GLU A 196 -17.02 20.85 -4.92
N LYS A 197 -17.58 19.67 -4.64
CA LYS A 197 -18.31 18.89 -5.65
C LYS A 197 -19.57 19.67 -6.05
N LYS A 198 -19.70 20.04 -7.32
CA LYS A 198 -20.89 20.71 -7.86
C LYS A 198 -21.85 19.69 -8.44
N LEU A 199 -22.86 19.36 -7.64
CA LEU A 199 -23.90 18.40 -7.99
C LEU A 199 -24.68 18.80 -9.25
N GLU A 200 -24.82 20.10 -9.54
CA GLU A 200 -25.53 20.61 -10.73
C GLU A 200 -24.86 20.30 -12.08
N TYR A 201 -23.55 20.00 -12.07
CA TYR A 201 -22.78 19.64 -13.26
C TYR A 201 -22.33 18.17 -13.27
N SER A 202 -22.45 17.48 -12.13
CA SER A 202 -22.01 16.09 -11.96
C SER A 202 -23.03 15.11 -12.56
N LEU A 203 -22.61 14.30 -13.52
CA LEU A 203 -23.48 13.26 -14.12
C LEU A 203 -23.76 12.09 -13.17
N GLY A 204 -22.92 11.90 -12.15
CA GLY A 204 -23.04 10.86 -11.15
C GLY A 204 -22.58 9.47 -11.59
N ASN A 205 -22.23 8.65 -10.59
CA ASN A 205 -21.59 7.35 -10.78
C ASN A 205 -22.54 6.33 -11.41
N SER A 206 -23.81 6.29 -10.99
CA SER A 206 -24.79 5.31 -11.46
C SER A 206 -25.11 5.49 -12.95
N PHE A 207 -25.33 6.74 -13.39
CA PHE A 207 -25.55 7.04 -14.80
C PHE A 207 -24.30 6.72 -15.65
N ALA A 208 -23.12 7.13 -15.21
CA ALA A 208 -21.87 6.89 -15.94
C ALA A 208 -21.56 5.38 -16.08
N ARG A 209 -21.82 4.59 -15.02
CA ARG A 209 -21.71 3.11 -15.03
C ARG A 209 -22.69 2.48 -16.01
N GLU A 210 -23.93 2.94 -16.06
CA GLU A 210 -24.93 2.41 -17.00
C GLU A 210 -24.55 2.68 -18.46
N VAL A 211 -24.12 3.91 -18.79
CA VAL A 211 -23.67 4.28 -20.14
C VAL A 211 -22.46 3.44 -20.55
N ARG A 212 -21.49 3.29 -19.65
CA ARG A 212 -20.29 2.49 -19.89
C ARG A 212 -20.64 1.01 -20.10
N SER A 213 -21.49 0.42 -19.26
CA SER A 213 -21.95 -0.96 -19.40
C SER A 213 -22.70 -1.20 -20.72
N ALA A 214 -23.54 -0.25 -21.15
CA ALA A 214 -24.23 -0.36 -22.44
C ALA A 214 -23.25 -0.33 -23.63
N VAL A 215 -22.20 0.49 -23.55
CA VAL A 215 -21.15 0.53 -24.58
C VAL A 215 -20.31 -0.75 -24.53
N GLU A 216 -19.92 -1.25 -23.36
CA GLU A 216 -19.20 -2.52 -23.22
C GLU A 216 -19.99 -3.71 -23.79
N ASP A 217 -21.30 -3.81 -23.52
CA ASP A 217 -22.21 -4.82 -24.10
C ASP A 217 -22.17 -4.79 -25.65
N VAL A 218 -22.28 -3.60 -26.23
CA VAL A 218 -22.31 -3.41 -27.69
C VAL A 218 -20.94 -3.75 -28.30
N ILE A 219 -19.84 -3.28 -27.71
CA ILE A 219 -18.49 -3.61 -28.18
C ILE A 219 -18.23 -5.11 -28.08
N GLY A 220 -18.66 -5.76 -27.01
CA GLY A 220 -18.58 -7.21 -26.83
C GLY A 220 -19.29 -7.95 -27.96
N SER A 221 -20.54 -7.59 -28.26
CA SER A 221 -21.28 -8.22 -29.36
C SER A 221 -20.65 -7.98 -30.75
N ILE A 222 -20.06 -6.80 -30.98
CA ILE A 222 -19.33 -6.47 -32.22
C ILE A 222 -18.05 -7.29 -32.32
N ALA A 223 -17.34 -7.48 -31.21
CA ALA A 223 -16.16 -8.34 -31.14
C ALA A 223 -16.52 -9.79 -31.46
N ASP A 224 -17.63 -10.32 -30.91
CA ASP A 224 -18.14 -11.66 -31.21
C ASP A 224 -18.46 -11.82 -32.70
N LEU A 225 -19.09 -10.80 -33.30
CA LEU A 225 -19.38 -10.77 -34.74
C LEU A 225 -18.10 -10.81 -35.58
N PHE A 226 -17.12 -9.96 -35.27
CA PHE A 226 -15.84 -9.96 -36.00
C PHE A 226 -15.07 -11.25 -35.82
N HIS A 227 -15.08 -11.83 -34.61
CA HIS A 227 -14.50 -13.13 -34.34
C HIS A 227 -15.14 -14.25 -35.18
N SER A 228 -16.47 -14.21 -35.36
CA SER A 228 -17.19 -15.17 -36.19
C SER A 228 -16.82 -15.10 -37.68
N LEU A 229 -16.26 -13.97 -38.15
CA LEU A 229 -15.83 -13.73 -39.53
C LEU A 229 -14.36 -14.08 -39.81
N LEU A 230 -13.57 -14.29 -38.76
CA LEU A 230 -12.15 -14.64 -38.89
C LEU A 230 -11.97 -16.06 -39.43
N ASP A 231 -10.97 -16.23 -40.28
CA ASP A 231 -10.47 -17.56 -40.64
C ASP A 231 -9.68 -18.22 -39.49
N ASP A 232 -9.45 -19.53 -39.56
CA ASP A 232 -8.81 -20.28 -38.46
C ASP A 232 -7.40 -19.78 -38.14
N ARG A 233 -6.70 -19.23 -39.14
CA ARG A 233 -5.35 -18.68 -38.96
C ARG A 233 -5.42 -17.38 -38.16
N ALA A 234 -6.35 -16.49 -38.47
CA ALA A 234 -6.54 -15.22 -37.81
C ALA A 234 -7.16 -15.39 -36.42
N LYS A 235 -8.06 -16.36 -36.23
CA LYS A 235 -8.55 -16.78 -34.90
C LYS A 235 -7.41 -17.24 -34.01
N LYS A 236 -6.57 -18.17 -34.48
CA LYS A 236 -5.42 -18.66 -33.71
C LYS A 236 -4.42 -17.54 -33.40
N ALA A 237 -4.23 -16.59 -34.31
CA ALA A 237 -3.39 -15.42 -34.06
C ALA A 237 -4.00 -14.50 -32.99
N LEU A 238 -5.32 -14.31 -32.99
CA LEU A 238 -6.04 -13.51 -32.01
C LEU A 238 -6.13 -14.20 -30.64
N GLU A 239 -6.35 -15.52 -30.59
CA GLU A 239 -6.30 -16.34 -29.36
C GLU A 239 -4.92 -16.29 -28.73
N ASN A 240 -3.85 -16.41 -29.52
CA ASN A 240 -2.49 -16.25 -29.01
C ASN A 240 -2.25 -14.83 -28.48
N ALA A 241 -2.79 -13.80 -29.16
CA ALA A 241 -2.67 -12.41 -28.72
C ALA A 241 -3.49 -12.12 -27.45
N SER A 242 -4.70 -12.68 -27.34
CA SER A 242 -5.55 -12.56 -26.15
C SER A 242 -4.95 -13.33 -24.99
N GLN A 243 -4.55 -14.59 -25.17
CA GLN A 243 -3.89 -15.38 -24.12
C GLN A 243 -2.59 -14.72 -23.66
N ALA A 244 -1.82 -14.09 -24.55
CA ALA A 244 -0.64 -13.31 -24.17
C ALA A 244 -0.99 -12.04 -23.37
N ARG A 245 -2.17 -11.46 -23.60
CA ARG A 245 -2.68 -10.27 -22.89
C ARG A 245 -3.42 -10.60 -21.59
N ASP A 246 -4.18 -11.68 -21.53
CA ASP A 246 -4.88 -12.13 -20.32
C ASP A 246 -3.86 -12.74 -19.34
N ARG A 247 -2.84 -13.46 -19.86
CA ARG A 247 -1.61 -13.75 -19.12
C ARG A 247 -0.72 -12.52 -18.94
N ALA A 248 -1.02 -11.38 -19.57
CA ALA A 248 -0.47 -10.01 -19.49
C ALA A 248 -0.95 -9.11 -18.32
N ASP A 249 -2.24 -9.26 -17.96
CA ASP A 249 -2.98 -8.33 -17.11
C ASP A 249 -3.57 -8.96 -15.82
N GLY A 250 -3.43 -10.27 -15.59
CA GLY A 250 -3.75 -10.92 -14.30
C GLY A 250 -5.24 -11.07 -13.96
N VAL A 251 -6.13 -10.61 -14.85
CA VAL A 251 -7.58 -10.84 -14.79
C VAL A 251 -7.94 -11.80 -15.92
N ILE A 252 -8.57 -12.94 -15.60
CA ILE A 252 -9.29 -13.72 -16.62
C ILE A 252 -10.48 -12.85 -17.02
N ALA A 253 -10.29 -11.97 -18.01
CA ALA A 253 -11.41 -11.40 -18.71
C ALA A 253 -12.04 -12.57 -19.46
N GLY A 254 -12.99 -13.25 -18.81
CA GLY A 254 -13.82 -14.25 -19.44
C GLY A 254 -14.53 -13.56 -20.60
N VAL A 255 -13.95 -13.66 -21.80
CA VAL A 255 -14.64 -13.42 -23.05
C VAL A 255 -15.68 -14.54 -23.13
N SER A 256 -16.79 -14.27 -22.45
CA SER A 256 -18.06 -14.98 -22.34
C SER A 256 -18.03 -16.51 -22.50
N LYS A 257 -18.48 -17.23 -21.45
CA LYS A 257 -18.99 -18.62 -21.54
C LYS A 257 -19.98 -18.85 -22.71
N LYS A 258 -20.51 -17.78 -23.34
CA LYS A 258 -21.28 -17.84 -24.60
C LYS A 258 -20.46 -18.28 -25.83
N LEU A 259 -19.13 -18.17 -25.85
CA LEU A 259 -18.31 -18.52 -27.01
C LEU A 259 -18.19 -20.04 -27.26
N GLU A 260 -18.32 -20.88 -26.24
CA GLU A 260 -18.28 -22.34 -26.42
C GLU A 260 -19.45 -22.84 -27.27
N SER A 261 -20.60 -22.14 -27.24
CA SER A 261 -21.77 -22.44 -28.07
C SER A 261 -21.57 -22.14 -29.57
N LEU A 262 -20.45 -21.50 -29.94
CA LEU A 262 -20.09 -21.14 -31.31
C LEU A 262 -18.86 -21.92 -31.84
N SER A 263 -18.29 -22.85 -31.07
CA SER A 263 -17.07 -23.58 -31.41
C SER A 263 -17.22 -24.40 -32.71
N VAL A 264 -16.14 -24.41 -33.52
CA VAL A 264 -16.10 -24.95 -34.88
C VAL A 264 -15.80 -26.45 -34.82
N ASN A 265 -16.66 -27.29 -35.38
CA ASN A 265 -16.28 -28.66 -35.74
C ASN A 265 -15.58 -28.60 -37.11
N GLY A 266 -14.44 -29.27 -37.26
CA GLY A 266 -13.58 -29.22 -38.46
C GLY A 266 -14.19 -29.75 -39.78
N ASN A 267 -15.50 -29.99 -39.83
CA ASN A 267 -16.26 -30.47 -40.98
C ASN A 267 -17.35 -29.49 -41.48
N ASP A 268 -17.49 -28.29 -40.89
CA ASP A 268 -18.57 -27.36 -41.23
C ASP A 268 -18.39 -26.74 -42.63
N SER A 269 -19.47 -26.71 -43.42
CA SER A 269 -19.47 -26.09 -44.75
C SER A 269 -19.44 -24.55 -44.67
N PRO A 270 -18.96 -23.83 -45.71
CA PRO A 270 -19.03 -22.36 -45.76
C PRO A 270 -20.45 -21.78 -45.60
N ALA A 271 -21.49 -22.57 -45.86
CA ALA A 271 -22.89 -22.17 -45.66
C ALA A 271 -23.32 -22.22 -44.18
N GLU A 272 -22.85 -23.20 -43.43
CA GLU A 272 -23.11 -23.34 -41.98
C GLU A 272 -22.37 -22.27 -41.18
N LEU A 273 -21.10 -22.01 -41.51
CA LEU A 273 -20.32 -20.93 -40.93
C LEU A 273 -20.99 -19.56 -41.14
N ARG A 274 -21.51 -19.28 -42.35
CA ARG A 274 -22.28 -18.06 -42.63
C ARG A 274 -23.56 -17.95 -41.81
N LYS A 275 -24.27 -19.06 -41.58
CA LYS A 275 -25.48 -19.07 -40.75
C LYS A 275 -25.15 -18.65 -39.31
N ARG A 276 -24.01 -19.09 -38.76
CA ARG A 276 -23.53 -18.70 -37.43
C ARG A 276 -23.10 -17.23 -37.39
N THR A 277 -22.37 -16.74 -38.38
CA THR A 277 -22.01 -15.32 -38.50
C THR A 277 -23.26 -14.43 -38.57
N LEU A 278 -24.29 -14.84 -39.31
CA LEU A 278 -25.56 -14.12 -39.35
C LEU A 278 -26.27 -14.12 -37.98
N ALA A 279 -26.13 -15.17 -37.17
CA ALA A 279 -26.64 -15.19 -35.80
C ALA A 279 -25.89 -14.21 -34.89
N ALA A 280 -24.55 -14.20 -34.95
CA ALA A 280 -23.72 -13.21 -34.23
C ALA A 280 -24.05 -11.77 -34.66
N ASN A 281 -24.35 -11.55 -35.95
CA ASN A 281 -24.78 -10.25 -36.45
C ASN A 281 -26.15 -9.83 -35.89
N ASN A 282 -27.08 -10.77 -35.69
CA ASN A 282 -28.34 -10.44 -35.02
C ASN A 282 -28.14 -10.13 -33.54
N LEU A 283 -27.19 -10.76 -32.86
CA LEU A 283 -26.86 -10.43 -31.48
C LEU A 283 -26.42 -8.96 -31.35
N VAL A 284 -25.58 -8.45 -32.26
CA VAL A 284 -25.23 -7.02 -32.31
C VAL A 284 -26.48 -6.15 -32.46
N TRP A 285 -27.39 -6.54 -33.37
CA TRP A 285 -28.63 -5.82 -33.61
C TRP A 285 -29.55 -5.82 -32.37
N GLU A 286 -29.71 -6.97 -31.71
CA GLU A 286 -30.50 -7.17 -30.49
C GLU A 286 -29.93 -6.40 -29.30
N THR A 287 -28.61 -6.44 -29.11
CA THR A 287 -27.92 -5.67 -28.07
C THR A 287 -28.10 -4.17 -28.27
N CYS A 288 -28.04 -3.68 -29.52
CA CYS A 288 -28.36 -2.28 -29.79
C CYS A 288 -29.85 -1.99 -29.53
N ALA A 289 -30.76 -2.89 -29.93
CA ALA A 289 -32.21 -2.73 -29.74
C ALA A 289 -32.62 -2.72 -28.25
N LYS A 290 -31.88 -3.44 -27.39
CA LYS A 290 -32.01 -3.39 -25.93
C LYS A 290 -31.88 -1.96 -25.39
N TYR A 291 -31.10 -1.10 -26.05
CA TYR A 291 -30.81 0.27 -25.60
C TYR A 291 -31.51 1.39 -26.42
N ILE A 292 -31.94 1.13 -27.67
CA ILE A 292 -32.56 2.12 -28.60
C ILE A 292 -34.08 2.33 -28.36
N GLY A 293 -34.59 2.29 -27.13
CA GLY A 293 -36.04 2.41 -26.91
C GLY A 293 -36.46 3.00 -25.58
N GLU A 294 -37.70 3.50 -25.55
CA GLU A 294 -38.35 4.02 -24.36
C GLU A 294 -39.04 2.89 -23.58
N ARG A 295 -38.88 2.94 -22.25
CA ARG A 295 -39.52 2.04 -21.30
C ARG A 295 -41.02 2.32 -21.20
N ASN A 296 -41.74 1.45 -20.48
CA ASN A 296 -43.09 1.76 -20.05
C ASN A 296 -43.09 2.99 -19.11
N ALA A 297 -44.24 3.65 -18.94
CA ALA A 297 -44.37 4.85 -18.11
C ALA A 297 -44.04 4.62 -16.62
N ASP A 298 -44.07 3.35 -16.17
CA ASP A 298 -43.70 2.89 -14.83
C ASP A 298 -42.20 2.55 -14.69
N GLY A 299 -41.40 2.71 -15.76
CA GLY A 299 -39.96 2.42 -15.75
C GLY A 299 -39.62 0.93 -15.95
N THR A 300 -40.58 0.06 -16.26
CA THR A 300 -40.32 -1.37 -16.53
C THR A 300 -39.83 -1.62 -17.97
N PRO A 301 -39.06 -2.70 -18.20
CA PRO A 301 -38.60 -3.08 -19.56
C PRO A 301 -39.78 -3.38 -20.49
N ARG A 302 -39.73 -2.85 -21.71
CA ARG A 302 -40.76 -3.08 -22.74
C ARG A 302 -40.33 -4.19 -23.68
N THR A 303 -41.17 -5.20 -23.91
CA THR A 303 -40.87 -6.27 -24.88
C THR A 303 -41.41 -5.90 -26.26
N LEU A 304 -40.53 -5.73 -27.26
CA LEU A 304 -40.90 -5.45 -28.65
C LEU A 304 -40.59 -6.67 -29.53
N THR A 305 -41.46 -6.96 -30.50
CA THR A 305 -41.18 -7.98 -31.53
C THR A 305 -40.74 -7.28 -32.81
N SER A 306 -39.50 -7.51 -33.25
CA SER A 306 -38.93 -6.92 -34.47
C SER A 306 -38.39 -7.99 -35.41
N ILE A 307 -38.27 -7.66 -36.69
CA ILE A 307 -37.64 -8.54 -37.70
C ILE A 307 -36.14 -8.24 -37.70
N ALA A 308 -35.34 -9.20 -37.25
CA ALA A 308 -33.87 -9.12 -37.25
C ALA A 308 -33.30 -9.20 -38.68
N PRO A 309 -32.03 -8.78 -38.91
CA PRO A 309 -31.39 -8.80 -40.23
C PRO A 309 -31.45 -10.14 -40.99
N ASN A 310 -31.54 -11.27 -40.27
CA ASN A 310 -31.70 -12.61 -40.84
C ASN A 310 -33.13 -12.93 -41.33
N GLY A 311 -34.12 -12.05 -41.10
CA GLY A 311 -35.53 -12.24 -41.46
C GLY A 311 -36.38 -12.94 -40.39
N VAL A 312 -35.80 -13.29 -39.23
CA VAL A 312 -36.50 -13.94 -38.10
C VAL A 312 -37.13 -12.90 -37.20
N ARG A 313 -38.35 -13.18 -36.69
CA ARG A 313 -39.00 -12.35 -35.67
C ARG A 313 -38.38 -12.63 -34.29
N THR A 314 -37.70 -11.65 -33.71
CA THR A 314 -37.11 -11.73 -32.37
C THR A 314 -37.89 -10.87 -31.38
N LYS A 315 -38.12 -11.38 -30.17
CA LYS A 315 -38.58 -10.60 -29.01
C LYS A 315 -37.38 -9.96 -28.32
N VAL A 316 -37.34 -8.64 -28.25
CA VAL A 316 -36.28 -7.89 -27.56
C VAL A 316 -36.86 -7.23 -26.32
N HIS A 317 -36.21 -7.46 -25.18
CA HIS A 317 -36.47 -6.75 -23.93
C HIS A 317 -35.72 -5.42 -23.94
N VAL A 318 -36.45 -4.32 -24.16
CA VAL A 318 -35.89 -2.97 -24.18
C VAL A 318 -35.58 -2.55 -22.74
N LYS A 319 -34.28 -2.49 -22.42
CA LYS A 319 -33.76 -1.91 -21.18
C LYS A 319 -33.77 -0.38 -21.28
N GLY A 320 -33.34 0.23 -22.38
CA GLY A 320 -33.26 1.69 -22.52
C GLY A 320 -32.28 2.36 -21.54
N LEU A 321 -31.63 3.44 -21.99
CA LEU A 321 -30.70 4.21 -21.16
C LEU A 321 -31.46 5.12 -20.19
N SER A 322 -31.01 5.21 -18.94
CA SER A 322 -31.48 6.24 -18.00
C SER A 322 -31.22 7.64 -18.55
N ARG A 323 -32.11 8.61 -18.29
CA ARG A 323 -31.97 10.01 -18.75
C ARG A 323 -31.25 10.90 -17.74
N SER A 324 -31.10 10.46 -16.50
CA SER A 324 -30.46 11.20 -15.40
C SER A 324 -29.83 10.24 -14.39
N ASN A 325 -28.98 10.77 -13.51
CA ASN A 325 -28.44 10.00 -12.37
C ASN A 325 -29.54 9.51 -11.45
N LEU A 326 -30.57 10.32 -11.20
CA LEU A 326 -31.69 9.94 -10.35
C LEU A 326 -32.45 8.73 -10.92
N GLU A 327 -32.65 8.67 -12.24
CA GLU A 327 -33.29 7.52 -12.87
C GLU A 327 -32.41 6.27 -12.80
N ALA A 328 -31.09 6.41 -12.97
CA ALA A 328 -30.14 5.31 -12.84
C ALA A 328 -30.07 4.78 -11.39
N CYS A 329 -29.99 5.68 -10.41
CA CYS A 329 -30.03 5.34 -8.98
C CYS A 329 -31.36 4.67 -8.61
N LYS A 330 -32.52 5.17 -9.05
CA LYS A 330 -33.82 4.53 -8.80
C LYS A 330 -33.88 3.06 -9.27
N ARG A 331 -33.24 2.75 -10.39
CA ARG A 331 -33.13 1.37 -10.89
C ARG A 331 -32.24 0.52 -9.99
N SER A 332 -31.06 1.05 -9.64
CA SER A 332 -30.14 0.39 -8.71
C SER A 332 -30.80 0.11 -7.36
N TRP A 333 -31.47 1.12 -6.80
CA TRP A 333 -32.26 1.06 -5.58
C TRP A 333 -33.38 0.03 -5.62
N SER A 334 -34.11 -0.05 -6.74
CA SER A 334 -35.20 -1.03 -6.86
C SER A 334 -34.65 -2.46 -6.86
N ASN A 335 -33.57 -2.72 -7.59
CA ASN A 335 -32.90 -4.02 -7.59
C ASN A 335 -32.37 -4.39 -6.19
N ARG A 336 -31.75 -3.43 -5.50
CA ARG A 336 -31.26 -3.61 -4.14
C ARG A 336 -32.39 -3.94 -3.17
N VAL A 337 -33.50 -3.22 -3.25
CA VAL A 337 -34.68 -3.50 -2.41
C VAL A 337 -35.26 -4.89 -2.70
N GLU A 338 -35.21 -5.37 -3.95
CA GLU A 338 -35.58 -6.75 -4.30
C GLU A 338 -34.62 -7.76 -3.65
N LEU A 339 -33.31 -7.59 -3.80
CA LEU A 339 -32.30 -8.46 -3.17
C LEU A 339 -32.44 -8.50 -1.64
N MET A 340 -32.61 -7.33 -1.02
CA MET A 340 -32.86 -7.23 0.42
C MET A 340 -34.19 -7.90 0.85
N ARG A 341 -35.22 -7.87 0.00
CA ARG A 341 -36.48 -8.61 0.26
C ARG A 341 -36.29 -10.11 0.10
N ASP A 342 -35.50 -10.54 -0.86
CA ASP A 342 -35.17 -11.94 -1.08
C ASP A 342 -34.40 -12.50 0.11
N GLY A 343 -33.37 -11.82 0.61
CA GLY A 343 -32.66 -12.22 1.84
C GLY A 343 -33.56 -12.22 3.09
N LEU A 344 -34.53 -11.31 3.19
CA LEU A 344 -35.54 -11.35 4.26
C LEU A 344 -36.52 -12.52 4.10
N GLN A 345 -36.85 -12.91 2.87
CA GLN A 345 -37.72 -14.04 2.58
C GLN A 345 -36.99 -15.36 2.89
N GLU A 346 -35.71 -15.46 2.51
CA GLU A 346 -34.82 -16.56 2.85
C GLU A 346 -34.73 -16.75 4.37
N LEU A 347 -34.53 -15.67 5.12
CA LEU A 347 -34.55 -15.71 6.59
C LEU A 347 -35.89 -16.24 7.15
N LYS A 348 -37.04 -15.89 6.55
CA LYS A 348 -38.35 -16.40 6.98
C LYS A 348 -38.57 -17.86 6.62
N GLU A 349 -38.14 -18.28 5.43
CA GLU A 349 -38.24 -19.67 4.99
C GLU A 349 -37.37 -20.58 5.86
N GLY A 350 -36.16 -20.12 6.23
CA GLY A 350 -35.31 -20.80 7.21
C GLY A 350 -35.94 -20.92 8.60
N ILE A 351 -36.74 -19.94 9.04
CA ILE A 351 -37.48 -20.00 10.31
C ILE A 351 -38.64 -21.04 10.25
N GLU A 352 -39.32 -21.13 9.10
CA GLU A 352 -40.51 -21.98 8.90
C GLU A 352 -40.20 -23.43 8.50
N ALA A 353 -38.94 -23.73 8.14
CA ALA A 353 -38.52 -25.10 7.86
C ALA A 353 -38.71 -26.01 9.09
N ASP A 354 -39.55 -27.04 8.93
CA ASP A 354 -39.73 -28.16 9.88
C ASP A 354 -39.29 -29.47 9.19
N GLN A 355 -38.67 -30.38 9.95
CA GLN A 355 -38.14 -31.68 9.48
C GLN A 355 -39.22 -32.69 9.01
N SER A 356 -40.13 -32.32 8.11
CA SER A 356 -41.13 -33.25 7.56
C SER A 356 -40.95 -33.57 6.08
N GLN A 357 -39.78 -33.29 5.48
CA GLN A 357 -39.41 -33.82 4.16
C GLN A 357 -38.22 -34.76 4.22
N THR A 358 -38.26 -35.73 5.14
CA THR A 358 -37.58 -37.00 4.91
C THR A 358 -38.43 -37.83 3.95
N GLY A 359 -38.06 -37.88 2.66
CA GLY A 359 -38.66 -38.88 1.75
C GLY A 359 -38.76 -38.52 0.28
N ALA A 360 -37.64 -38.27 -0.40
CA ALA A 360 -37.50 -38.67 -1.79
C ALA A 360 -36.05 -39.06 -2.04
N ALA A 361 -35.81 -40.37 -2.21
CA ALA A 361 -34.54 -40.88 -2.68
C ALA A 361 -34.28 -40.29 -4.08
N VAL A 362 -33.35 -39.35 -4.17
CA VAL A 362 -32.80 -38.90 -5.45
C VAL A 362 -31.63 -39.81 -5.76
N ASP A 363 -31.73 -40.42 -6.94
CA ASP A 363 -30.82 -41.40 -7.51
C ASP A 363 -29.39 -40.85 -7.58
N ALA A 364 -28.41 -41.70 -7.26
CA ALA A 364 -26.99 -41.36 -7.31
C ALA A 364 -26.56 -41.17 -8.78
N GLY A 365 -26.63 -39.94 -9.27
CA GLY A 365 -26.31 -39.63 -10.67
C GLY A 365 -25.78 -38.23 -10.95
N GLU A 366 -26.21 -37.20 -10.24
CA GLU A 366 -25.72 -35.81 -10.43
C GLU A 366 -25.70 -35.11 -9.07
N ALA A 367 -24.53 -35.06 -8.44
CA ALA A 367 -24.29 -34.13 -7.35
C ALA A 367 -23.93 -32.79 -7.99
N ASP A 368 -24.81 -31.80 -7.88
CA ASP A 368 -24.48 -30.40 -8.19
C ASP A 368 -23.35 -29.96 -7.26
N GLU A 369 -22.32 -29.31 -7.80
CA GLU A 369 -21.13 -28.84 -7.08
C GLU A 369 -21.43 -27.68 -6.09
N PHE A 370 -22.72 -27.45 -5.76
CA PHE A 370 -23.26 -26.33 -4.98
C PHE A 370 -24.40 -26.72 -4.02
N SER A 371 -24.55 -28.00 -3.65
CA SER A 371 -25.53 -28.38 -2.60
C SER A 371 -24.97 -28.11 -1.20
N PHE A 372 -25.60 -27.18 -0.47
CA PHE A 372 -25.29 -26.84 0.92
C PHE A 372 -25.64 -27.98 1.90
N PRO A 373 -24.93 -28.11 3.04
CA PRO A 373 -25.23 -29.10 4.07
C PRO A 373 -26.62 -28.88 4.71
N ASP A 374 -27.24 -29.96 5.19
CA ASP A 374 -28.56 -29.92 5.84
C ASP A 374 -28.50 -29.08 7.13
N ALA A 375 -29.32 -28.01 7.20
CA ALA A 375 -29.36 -27.09 8.34
C ALA A 375 -29.78 -27.76 9.66
N THR A 376 -29.08 -27.44 10.75
CA THR A 376 -29.37 -27.92 12.10
C THR A 376 -30.76 -27.43 12.57
N PRO A 377 -31.61 -28.28 13.18
CA PRO A 377 -32.96 -27.87 13.57
C PRO A 377 -32.98 -26.79 14.66
N LEU A 378 -33.59 -25.64 14.36
CA LEU A 378 -33.73 -24.53 15.29
C LEU A 378 -34.66 -24.87 16.47
N SER A 379 -34.22 -24.54 17.70
CA SER A 379 -35.05 -24.65 18.90
C SER A 379 -36.23 -23.67 18.87
N PRO A 380 -37.33 -23.92 19.62
CA PRO A 380 -38.46 -22.99 19.68
C PRO A 380 -38.07 -21.56 20.13
N GLU A 381 -37.10 -21.44 21.02
CA GLU A 381 -36.58 -20.16 21.52
C GLU A 381 -35.74 -19.43 20.46
N GLN A 382 -34.94 -20.16 19.69
CA GLN A 382 -34.20 -19.64 18.54
C GLN A 382 -35.14 -19.17 17.43
N LYS A 383 -36.20 -19.95 17.12
CA LYS A 383 -37.23 -19.55 16.14
C LYS A 383 -37.93 -18.25 16.56
N ASP A 384 -38.24 -18.06 17.84
CA ASP A 384 -38.86 -16.81 18.32
C ASP A 384 -37.91 -15.60 18.28
N ARG A 385 -36.60 -15.78 18.50
CA ARG A 385 -35.59 -14.72 18.35
C ARG A 385 -35.35 -14.34 16.89
N LEU A 386 -35.24 -15.32 15.99
CA LEU A 386 -35.12 -15.08 14.54
C LEU A 386 -36.38 -14.38 13.99
N ARG A 387 -37.56 -14.64 14.57
CA ARG A 387 -38.78 -13.85 14.29
C ARG A 387 -38.65 -12.39 14.74
N GLN A 388 -37.97 -12.10 15.85
CA GLN A 388 -37.70 -10.72 16.27
C GLN A 388 -36.69 -10.03 15.33
N LEU A 389 -35.60 -10.71 14.99
CA LEU A 389 -34.59 -10.22 14.03
C LEU A 389 -35.18 -9.97 12.65
N SER A 390 -35.99 -10.88 12.11
CA SER A 390 -36.64 -10.70 10.81
C SER A 390 -37.61 -9.51 10.80
N ASN A 391 -38.23 -9.15 11.93
CA ASN A 391 -39.02 -7.92 12.04
C ASN A 391 -38.14 -6.65 12.03
N LEU A 392 -36.93 -6.70 12.60
CA LEU A 392 -35.97 -5.60 12.60
C LEU A 392 -35.29 -5.44 11.23
N VAL A 393 -34.94 -6.54 10.56
CA VAL A 393 -34.50 -6.53 9.16
C VAL A 393 -35.60 -5.96 8.26
N LYS A 394 -36.85 -6.41 8.44
CA LYS A 394 -37.99 -5.81 7.73
C LYS A 394 -38.11 -4.30 7.99
N MET A 395 -37.82 -3.84 9.21
CA MET A 395 -37.83 -2.42 9.56
C MET A 395 -36.72 -1.66 8.83
N GLY A 396 -35.47 -2.15 8.84
CA GLY A 396 -34.37 -1.53 8.10
C GLY A 396 -34.59 -1.51 6.59
N ASN A 397 -35.18 -2.58 6.02
CA ASN A 397 -35.54 -2.64 4.59
C ASN A 397 -36.63 -1.60 4.26
N LEU A 398 -37.63 -1.46 5.13
CA LEU A 398 -38.67 -0.45 4.97
C LEU A 398 -38.11 0.97 5.13
N THR A 399 -37.14 1.16 6.03
CA THR A 399 -36.43 2.43 6.23
C THR A 399 -35.61 2.81 5.01
N HIS A 400 -34.83 1.87 4.46
CA HIS A 400 -34.15 2.05 3.19
C HIS A 400 -35.15 2.42 2.09
N GLU A 401 -36.23 1.65 1.91
CA GLU A 401 -37.26 1.93 0.90
C GLU A 401 -37.93 3.30 1.09
N ASN A 402 -38.20 3.70 2.34
CA ASN A 402 -38.80 5.01 2.66
C ASN A 402 -37.82 6.16 2.39
N ILE A 403 -36.55 6.03 2.79
CA ILE A 403 -35.48 7.00 2.48
C ILE A 403 -35.41 7.21 0.96
N LEU A 404 -35.35 6.12 0.19
CA LEU A 404 -35.28 6.18 -1.26
C LEU A 404 -36.54 6.78 -1.89
N LYS A 405 -37.74 6.49 -1.35
CA LYS A 405 -39.00 7.11 -1.79
C LYS A 405 -39.04 8.61 -1.52
N GLU A 406 -38.55 9.05 -0.37
CA GLU A 406 -38.51 10.47 -0.02
C GLU A 406 -37.47 11.22 -0.85
N ILE A 407 -36.28 10.65 -1.06
CA ILE A 407 -35.27 11.19 -1.99
C ILE A 407 -35.86 11.28 -3.41
N ALA A 408 -36.61 10.26 -3.85
CA ALA A 408 -37.24 10.23 -5.18
C ALA A 408 -38.33 11.28 -5.39
N LYS A 409 -38.96 11.78 -4.32
CA LYS A 409 -39.94 12.88 -4.33
C LYS A 409 -39.25 14.24 -4.24
N SER A 410 -38.07 14.30 -3.61
CA SER A 410 -37.24 15.50 -3.52
C SER A 410 -36.53 15.78 -4.84
N ASP A 411 -36.21 17.05 -5.09
CA ASP A 411 -35.36 17.47 -6.20
C ASP A 411 -33.89 17.44 -5.71
N PRO A 412 -33.05 16.48 -6.14
CA PRO A 412 -31.69 16.30 -5.60
C PRO A 412 -30.82 17.55 -5.76
N ALA A 413 -31.05 18.31 -6.84
CA ALA A 413 -30.34 19.56 -7.09
C ALA A 413 -30.70 20.67 -6.08
N LYS A 414 -31.86 20.57 -5.41
CA LYS A 414 -32.34 21.54 -4.41
C LYS A 414 -32.16 21.06 -2.97
N SER A 415 -32.08 19.75 -2.73
CA SER A 415 -31.82 19.18 -1.39
C SER A 415 -30.33 19.14 -1.04
N GLY A 416 -29.45 19.36 -2.02
CA GLY A 416 -27.99 19.31 -1.84
C GLY A 416 -27.49 17.91 -1.50
N ILE A 417 -28.30 16.86 -1.66
CA ILE A 417 -27.94 15.47 -1.36
C ILE A 417 -27.12 14.89 -2.52
N ASP A 418 -25.97 14.31 -2.18
CA ASP A 418 -25.18 13.58 -3.15
C ASP A 418 -25.75 12.17 -3.33
N LEU A 419 -26.34 11.92 -4.49
CA LEU A 419 -26.93 10.62 -4.82
C LEU A 419 -25.88 9.51 -4.90
N ASP A 420 -24.60 9.84 -5.15
CA ASP A 420 -23.53 8.85 -5.18
C ASP A 420 -23.18 8.37 -3.76
N GLU A 421 -23.25 9.26 -2.77
CA GLU A 421 -23.03 8.92 -1.35
C GLU A 421 -24.17 8.06 -0.82
N VAL A 422 -25.42 8.40 -1.17
CA VAL A 422 -26.60 7.59 -0.84
C VAL A 422 -26.50 6.19 -1.44
N GLU A 423 -25.96 6.07 -2.66
CA GLU A 423 -25.79 4.78 -3.33
C GLU A 423 -24.73 3.91 -2.64
N GLU A 424 -23.64 4.51 -2.18
CA GLU A 424 -22.58 3.80 -1.45
C GLU A 424 -23.06 3.32 -0.07
N LEU A 425 -23.70 4.20 0.70
CA LEU A 425 -24.30 3.84 2.00
C LEU A 425 -25.41 2.79 1.86
N GLY A 426 -26.18 2.84 0.76
CA GLY A 426 -27.15 1.81 0.43
C GLY A 426 -26.53 0.44 0.17
N LYS A 427 -25.37 0.40 -0.52
CA LYS A 427 -24.63 -0.85 -0.77
C LYS A 427 -24.09 -1.47 0.52
N GLN A 428 -23.53 -0.65 1.41
CA GLN A 428 -23.06 -1.12 2.73
C GLN A 428 -24.19 -1.73 3.56
N LEU A 429 -25.40 -1.18 3.45
CA LEU A 429 -26.58 -1.74 4.11
C LEU A 429 -27.03 -3.09 3.53
N GLU A 430 -26.96 -3.25 2.21
CA GLU A 430 -27.25 -4.52 1.53
C GLU A 430 -26.28 -5.61 1.98
N GLU A 431 -24.97 -5.32 1.98
CA GLU A 431 -23.91 -6.24 2.42
C GLU A 431 -24.06 -6.63 3.89
N ALA A 432 -24.32 -5.65 4.78
CA ALA A 432 -24.54 -5.94 6.20
C ALA A 432 -25.81 -6.76 6.47
N GLN A 433 -26.84 -6.66 5.60
CA GLN A 433 -28.02 -7.52 5.70
C GLN A 433 -27.70 -8.96 5.31
N ASP A 434 -26.94 -9.15 4.23
CA ASP A 434 -26.55 -10.47 3.73
C ASP A 434 -25.73 -11.23 4.78
N GLU A 435 -24.74 -10.57 5.39
CA GLU A 435 -23.94 -11.12 6.49
C GLU A 435 -24.80 -11.51 7.70
N LEU A 436 -25.80 -10.69 8.06
CA LEU A 436 -26.71 -10.98 9.16
C LEU A 436 -27.63 -12.17 8.85
N VAL A 437 -28.17 -12.27 7.63
CA VAL A 437 -29.01 -13.40 7.20
C VAL A 437 -28.19 -14.69 7.21
N ALA A 438 -26.96 -14.63 6.70
CA ALA A 438 -26.06 -15.77 6.69
C ALA A 438 -25.71 -16.25 8.11
N ALA A 439 -25.36 -15.32 9.02
CA ALA A 439 -25.12 -15.64 10.43
C ALA A 439 -26.35 -16.25 11.13
N CYS A 440 -27.56 -15.83 10.75
CA CYS A 440 -28.81 -16.34 11.31
C CYS A 440 -29.20 -17.75 10.83
N LEU A 441 -28.84 -18.12 9.59
CA LEU A 441 -29.28 -19.38 8.97
C LEU A 441 -28.22 -20.48 8.96
N TYR A 442 -26.95 -20.10 8.83
CA TYR A 442 -25.85 -21.03 8.56
C TYR A 442 -24.79 -21.07 9.66
N GLY A 443 -24.87 -20.18 10.66
CA GLY A 443 -23.85 -20.07 11.71
C GLY A 443 -22.50 -19.57 11.18
N GLU A 444 -21.50 -19.47 12.06
CA GLU A 444 -20.24 -18.79 11.76
C GLU A 444 -19.35 -19.55 10.76
N ALA A 445 -19.50 -20.87 10.64
CA ALA A 445 -18.65 -21.73 9.79
C ALA A 445 -19.09 -21.79 8.32
N ASP A 446 -20.40 -21.74 8.03
CA ASP A 446 -20.95 -21.87 6.67
C ASP A 446 -21.40 -20.55 6.04
N ALA A 447 -21.42 -19.44 6.79
CA ALA A 447 -21.75 -18.09 6.29
C ALA A 447 -20.70 -17.49 5.34
N GLY A 448 -19.65 -18.23 4.95
CA GLY A 448 -18.57 -17.69 4.10
C GLY A 448 -17.76 -16.56 4.75
N LEU A 449 -17.98 -16.31 6.04
CA LEU A 449 -17.11 -15.51 6.89
C LEU A 449 -15.83 -16.32 7.06
N GLU A 450 -14.78 -15.99 6.29
CA GLU A 450 -13.51 -16.71 6.32
C GLU A 450 -13.00 -16.93 7.75
N VAL A 451 -13.14 -18.15 8.26
CA VAL A 451 -12.30 -18.72 9.34
C VAL A 451 -10.93 -19.09 8.74
N LYS A 452 -10.35 -18.19 7.95
CA LYS A 452 -8.97 -18.23 7.47
C LYS A 452 -8.22 -16.96 7.86
N MET A 453 -8.36 -16.64 9.13
CA MET A 453 -7.25 -16.15 9.96
C MET A 453 -7.28 -17.00 11.24
N PHE A 454 -6.16 -17.69 11.50
CA PHE A 454 -5.86 -18.67 12.57
C PHE A 454 -6.03 -20.17 12.19
N ASP A 455 -4.85 -20.77 11.94
CA ASP A 455 -4.35 -22.16 11.84
C ASP A 455 -5.25 -23.36 12.26
N HIS A 456 -5.08 -24.59 11.73
CA HIS A 456 -3.97 -25.20 10.99
C HIS A 456 -4.45 -26.44 10.21
N ASP A 457 -3.74 -26.81 9.16
CA ASP A 457 -3.64 -28.21 8.73
C ASP A 457 -3.12 -29.05 9.92
N ALA A 458 -3.91 -29.97 10.42
CA ALA A 458 -3.43 -31.10 11.20
C ALA A 458 -4.14 -32.34 10.69
N GLU A 459 -3.35 -33.19 10.01
CA GLU A 459 -3.72 -34.53 9.64
C GLU A 459 -4.14 -35.35 10.87
N GLU A 460 -5.03 -36.30 10.60
CA GLU A 460 -5.55 -37.33 11.48
C GLU A 460 -4.45 -38.09 12.23
N ASP A 461 -4.64 -38.32 13.53
CA ASP A 461 -4.26 -39.58 14.17
C ASP A 461 -5.11 -39.79 15.44
N GLU A 462 -5.88 -40.88 15.43
CA GLU A 462 -6.65 -41.42 16.56
C GLU A 462 -5.70 -42.01 17.62
N ASP A 463 -5.89 -41.68 18.91
CA ASP A 463 -6.05 -42.67 20.00
C ASP A 463 -6.01 -42.05 21.42
N THR A 464 -7.15 -42.17 22.10
CA THR A 464 -7.37 -42.47 23.54
C THR A 464 -6.80 -41.60 24.67
N ASP A 465 -7.77 -41.12 25.46
CA ASP A 465 -7.96 -41.33 26.92
C ASP A 465 -7.92 -40.13 27.89
N ALA A 466 -9.00 -40.11 28.69
CA ALA A 466 -9.47 -39.13 29.67
C ALA A 466 -8.57 -38.91 30.89
N ASN A 467 -8.51 -37.67 31.42
CA ASN A 467 -9.30 -37.22 32.59
C ASN A 467 -8.85 -35.85 33.15
N GLU A 468 -9.82 -34.94 33.23
CA GLU A 468 -10.07 -33.87 34.22
C GLU A 468 -8.92 -33.13 34.94
N ALA A 469 -8.88 -31.79 34.75
CA ALA A 469 -9.26 -30.80 35.79
C ALA A 469 -9.27 -29.36 35.24
N ALA A 470 -10.41 -28.68 35.37
CA ALA A 470 -10.71 -27.35 34.87
C ALA A 470 -10.14 -26.19 35.73
N GLY A 471 -9.90 -25.03 35.08
CA GLY A 471 -9.66 -23.74 35.72
C GLY A 471 -9.34 -22.58 34.76
N ASP A 472 -10.41 -21.85 34.38
CA ASP A 472 -10.51 -20.45 33.90
C ASP A 472 -9.79 -19.96 32.63
N ASP A 473 -10.42 -20.21 31.48
CA ASP A 473 -10.37 -19.36 30.26
C ASP A 473 -11.80 -18.93 29.90
N ALA A 474 -12.10 -17.64 29.92
CA ALA A 474 -13.47 -17.10 29.77
C ALA A 474 -14.03 -17.11 28.34
N ASP A 475 -13.35 -17.72 27.37
CA ASP A 475 -13.87 -17.96 26.01
C ASP A 475 -13.70 -19.45 25.60
N ALA A 476 -13.29 -20.34 26.51
CA ALA A 476 -13.04 -21.77 26.22
C ALA A 476 -14.24 -22.70 26.43
N ASP A 477 -15.39 -22.18 26.89
CA ASP A 477 -16.61 -22.96 27.19
C ASP A 477 -17.86 -22.35 26.51
N LEU A 478 -17.70 -21.65 25.38
CA LEU A 478 -18.87 -21.25 24.59
C LEU A 478 -19.44 -22.49 23.90
N THR A 479 -20.70 -22.81 24.17
CA THR A 479 -21.41 -23.82 23.39
C THR A 479 -21.53 -23.35 21.93
N GLU A 480 -21.68 -24.28 20.99
CA GLU A 480 -21.95 -23.96 19.57
C GLU A 480 -23.10 -22.96 19.42
N GLU A 481 -24.12 -23.09 20.27
CA GLU A 481 -25.24 -22.15 20.37
C GLU A 481 -24.81 -20.73 20.81
N GLN A 482 -23.89 -20.58 21.76
CA GLN A 482 -23.41 -19.27 22.21
C GLN A 482 -22.46 -18.60 21.21
N ALA A 483 -21.69 -19.37 20.44
CA ALA A 483 -20.87 -18.84 19.34
C ALA A 483 -21.75 -18.27 18.22
N ILE A 484 -22.78 -19.01 17.81
CA ILE A 484 -23.78 -18.54 16.82
C ILE A 484 -24.46 -17.26 17.31
N GLU A 485 -24.88 -17.22 18.58
CA GLU A 485 -25.51 -16.01 19.15
C GLU A 485 -24.57 -14.80 19.20
N LYS A 486 -23.25 -15.01 19.41
CA LYS A 486 -22.24 -13.95 19.39
C LYS A 486 -22.04 -13.40 17.97
N ALA A 487 -22.01 -14.28 16.96
CA ALA A 487 -21.93 -13.90 15.55
C ALA A 487 -23.17 -13.12 15.08
N VAL A 488 -24.37 -13.56 15.48
CA VAL A 488 -25.64 -12.88 15.19
C VAL A 488 -25.68 -11.48 15.82
N LEU A 489 -25.19 -11.31 17.07
CA LEU A 489 -25.18 -9.99 17.71
C LEU A 489 -24.24 -9.00 17.01
N ARG A 490 -23.05 -9.47 16.62
CA ARG A 490 -22.05 -8.66 15.91
C ARG A 490 -22.54 -8.20 14.54
N THR A 491 -23.07 -9.11 13.74
CA THR A 491 -23.61 -8.79 12.41
C THR A 491 -24.86 -7.90 12.51
N PHE A 492 -25.67 -8.08 13.55
CA PHE A 492 -26.81 -7.19 13.81
C PHE A 492 -26.38 -5.76 14.15
N GLU A 493 -25.30 -5.58 14.92
CA GLU A 493 -24.72 -4.27 15.21
C GLU A 493 -24.24 -3.57 13.93
N GLN A 494 -23.54 -4.29 13.04
CA GLN A 494 -23.10 -3.77 11.75
C GLN A 494 -24.29 -3.35 10.86
N TYR A 495 -25.35 -4.16 10.84
CA TYR A 495 -26.59 -3.83 10.12
C TYR A 495 -27.25 -2.55 10.65
N VAL A 496 -27.39 -2.41 11.98
CA VAL A 496 -27.98 -1.20 12.59
C VAL A 496 -27.12 0.03 12.31
N GLN A 497 -25.80 -0.08 12.39
CA GLN A 497 -24.87 1.01 12.05
C GLN A 497 -25.06 1.47 10.60
N ALA A 498 -25.22 0.54 9.64
CA ALA A 498 -25.43 0.88 8.25
C ALA A 498 -26.78 1.61 8.03
N VAL A 499 -27.87 1.15 8.66
CA VAL A 499 -29.18 1.82 8.59
C VAL A 499 -29.11 3.23 9.20
N VAL A 500 -28.46 3.37 10.36
CA VAL A 500 -28.33 4.64 11.08
C VAL A 500 -27.51 5.65 10.28
N THR A 501 -26.39 5.22 9.71
CA THR A 501 -25.50 6.10 8.94
C THR A 501 -26.21 6.64 7.69
N LEU A 502 -26.93 5.78 6.96
CA LEU A 502 -27.73 6.20 5.82
C LEU A 502 -28.87 7.15 6.24
N SER A 503 -29.56 6.86 7.33
CA SER A 503 -30.65 7.70 7.84
C SER A 503 -30.13 9.06 8.30
N ALA A 504 -29.03 9.12 9.06
CA ALA A 504 -28.40 10.34 9.55
C ALA A 504 -27.97 11.24 8.40
N TYR A 505 -27.31 10.69 7.37
CA TYR A 505 -26.88 11.45 6.18
C TYR A 505 -28.03 12.16 5.45
N VAL A 506 -29.18 11.48 5.30
CA VAL A 506 -30.32 12.01 4.54
C VAL A 506 -31.18 12.97 5.39
N THR A 507 -31.25 12.73 6.70
CA THR A 507 -32.14 13.45 7.63
C THR A 507 -31.43 14.52 8.47
N ASP A 508 -30.10 14.63 8.40
CA ASP A 508 -29.25 15.55 9.18
C ASP A 508 -29.35 15.31 10.70
N ARG A 509 -29.48 14.03 11.09
CA ARG A 509 -29.60 13.58 12.48
C ARG A 509 -28.31 12.91 12.96
N ASP A 510 -27.23 13.67 13.01
CA ASP A 510 -25.90 13.18 13.46
C ASP A 510 -25.93 12.59 14.88
N GLU A 511 -26.87 13.05 15.70
CA GLU A 511 -27.17 12.51 17.03
C GLU A 511 -27.45 10.99 17.05
N LEU A 512 -28.00 10.42 15.96
CA LEU A 512 -28.24 8.99 15.85
C LEU A 512 -26.93 8.19 15.73
N VAL A 513 -25.92 8.76 15.07
CA VAL A 513 -24.58 8.16 14.93
C VAL A 513 -23.87 8.12 16.29
N GLU A 514 -24.10 9.12 17.13
CA GLU A 514 -23.58 9.13 18.51
C GLU A 514 -24.28 8.08 19.39
N GLN A 515 -25.61 7.92 19.25
CA GLN A 515 -26.36 6.91 20.00
C GLN A 515 -25.92 5.47 19.68
N ILE A 516 -25.67 5.13 18.42
CA ILE A 516 -25.17 3.80 18.04
C ILE A 516 -23.76 3.55 18.58
N ASN A 517 -22.85 4.54 18.49
CA ASN A 517 -21.52 4.44 19.07
C ASN A 517 -21.54 4.19 20.59
N ILE A 518 -22.49 4.80 21.31
CA ILE A 518 -22.69 4.57 22.75
C ILE A 518 -23.23 3.16 23.03
N ALA A 519 -24.19 2.68 22.24
CA ALA A 519 -24.74 1.33 22.37
C ALA A 519 -23.71 0.23 22.04
N SER A 520 -22.79 0.50 21.10
CA SER A 520 -21.67 -0.37 20.75
C SER A 520 -20.60 -0.43 21.85
N ALA A 521 -20.30 0.69 22.50
CA ALA A 521 -19.23 0.83 23.49
C ALA A 521 -19.60 0.39 24.91
N THR A 522 -20.83 -0.06 25.16
CA THR A 522 -21.26 -0.49 26.50
C THR A 522 -20.82 -1.94 26.76
N ASP A 523 -19.87 -2.11 27.68
CA ASP A 523 -19.48 -3.42 28.22
C ASP A 523 -20.49 -3.82 29.31
N GLU A 524 -21.37 -4.77 29.01
CA GLU A 524 -22.31 -5.29 29.99
C GLU A 524 -21.75 -6.57 30.65
N GLU A 525 -21.59 -6.55 31.97
CA GLU A 525 -21.15 -7.70 32.77
C GLU A 525 -22.36 -8.60 33.16
N GLY A 526 -22.28 -9.90 32.87
CA GLY A 526 -23.31 -10.86 33.28
C GLY A 526 -23.35 -12.12 32.42
N ALA A 527 -24.33 -12.99 32.67
CA ALA A 527 -24.58 -14.16 31.82
C ALA A 527 -24.87 -13.72 30.38
N PHE A 528 -24.28 -14.39 29.39
CA PHE A 528 -24.34 -14.03 27.98
C PHE A 528 -25.76 -13.74 27.48
N ALA A 529 -26.76 -14.52 27.90
CA ALA A 529 -28.17 -14.31 27.55
C ALA A 529 -28.71 -12.92 27.99
N ASN A 530 -28.26 -12.39 29.13
CA ASN A 530 -28.64 -11.07 29.62
C ASN A 530 -27.94 -9.96 28.83
N VAL A 531 -26.65 -10.14 28.53
CA VAL A 531 -25.84 -9.21 27.73
C VAL A 531 -26.37 -9.10 26.31
N PHE A 532 -26.68 -10.24 25.70
CA PHE A 532 -27.32 -10.32 24.38
C PHE A 532 -28.66 -9.59 24.39
N ALA A 533 -29.55 -9.90 25.34
CA ALA A 533 -30.88 -9.28 25.41
C ALA A 533 -30.81 -7.76 25.61
N ALA A 534 -29.87 -7.27 26.42
CA ALA A 534 -29.73 -5.85 26.68
C ALA A 534 -29.14 -5.09 25.48
N LYS A 535 -28.05 -5.58 24.88
CA LYS A 535 -27.51 -5.00 23.63
C LYS A 535 -28.52 -5.03 22.50
N PHE A 536 -29.23 -6.15 22.33
CA PHE A 536 -30.29 -6.29 21.33
C PHE A 536 -31.40 -5.25 21.52
N ASN A 537 -31.84 -5.00 22.76
CA ASN A 537 -32.86 -3.98 23.06
C ASN A 537 -32.36 -2.55 22.78
N GLN A 538 -31.10 -2.23 23.11
CA GLN A 538 -30.51 -0.92 22.84
C GLN A 538 -30.42 -0.66 21.33
N LEU A 539 -29.85 -1.61 20.57
CA LEU A 539 -29.72 -1.53 19.11
C LEU A 539 -31.09 -1.45 18.41
N SER A 540 -32.07 -2.23 18.87
CA SER A 540 -33.45 -2.18 18.36
C SER A 540 -34.11 -0.82 18.57
N LYS A 541 -33.82 -0.16 19.70
CA LYS A 541 -34.32 1.19 19.99
C LYS A 541 -33.73 2.23 19.04
N VAL A 542 -32.41 2.20 18.85
CA VAL A 542 -31.71 3.11 17.92
C VAL A 542 -32.20 2.90 16.49
N LEU A 543 -32.38 1.64 16.07
CA LEU A 543 -32.94 1.31 14.76
C LEU A 543 -34.36 1.86 14.58
N SER A 544 -35.21 1.73 15.61
CA SER A 544 -36.59 2.27 15.60
C SER A 544 -36.61 3.80 15.50
N GLU A 545 -35.74 4.49 16.24
CA GLU A 545 -35.58 5.95 16.18
C GLU A 545 -35.10 6.40 14.79
N ALA A 546 -34.08 5.74 14.24
CA ALA A 546 -33.58 6.00 12.89
C ALA A 546 -34.61 5.74 11.79
N SER A 547 -35.52 4.78 12.02
CA SER A 547 -36.61 4.41 11.12
C SER A 547 -37.83 5.34 11.22
N SER A 548 -37.90 6.17 12.25
CA SER A 548 -38.97 7.14 12.48
C SER A 548 -38.62 8.51 11.90
N GLY A 549 -39.62 9.27 11.44
CA GLY A 549 -39.44 10.69 11.09
C GLY A 549 -38.57 10.98 9.87
N ILE A 550 -38.50 10.06 8.88
CA ILE A 550 -37.69 10.22 7.66
C ILE A 550 -38.20 11.42 6.85
N ALA A 551 -37.45 12.51 6.86
CA ALA A 551 -37.68 13.70 6.05
C ALA A 551 -36.34 14.17 5.45
N VAL A 552 -36.33 14.42 4.14
CA VAL A 552 -35.14 14.84 3.40
C VAL A 552 -34.80 16.29 3.72
N ARG A 553 -33.52 16.59 3.99
CA ARG A 553 -33.05 17.96 4.27
C ARG A 553 -33.47 18.97 3.20
N GLY A 554 -33.92 20.15 3.63
CA GLY A 554 -34.31 21.29 2.78
C GLY A 554 -33.27 22.41 2.81
N ALA A 555 -33.11 23.14 1.70
CA ALA A 555 -32.11 24.20 1.59
C ALA A 555 -32.37 25.41 2.52
N ALA A 556 -31.36 25.69 3.35
CA ALA A 556 -31.04 26.92 4.11
C ALA A 556 -31.75 27.22 5.45
N SER A 557 -30.96 27.18 6.54
CA SER A 557 -30.58 28.40 7.25
C SER A 557 -29.32 28.18 8.11
N SER A 558 -28.25 28.87 7.77
CA SER A 558 -27.10 29.09 8.65
C SER A 558 -27.55 29.76 9.95
N SER A 559 -27.41 29.07 11.09
CA SER A 559 -27.54 29.69 12.41
C SER A 559 -26.32 29.39 13.26
N SER A 560 -25.64 30.47 13.61
CA SER A 560 -24.54 30.58 14.55
C SER A 560 -24.94 30.24 16.00
N ALA A 561 -23.97 29.64 16.69
CA ALA A 561 -23.59 29.88 18.09
C ALA A 561 -24.29 29.12 19.24
N ASN A 562 -23.40 28.41 19.95
CA ASN A 562 -23.22 28.34 21.41
C ASN A 562 -24.09 27.39 22.25
N GLY A 563 -23.38 26.43 22.87
CA GLY A 563 -23.52 26.14 24.29
C GLY A 563 -23.81 24.68 24.63
N ALA A 564 -22.76 23.85 24.73
CA ALA A 564 -22.84 22.61 25.51
C ALA A 564 -21.61 22.51 26.42
N GLN A 565 -21.87 22.50 27.71
CA GLN A 565 -20.90 22.38 28.79
C GLN A 565 -20.20 21.02 28.71
N SER A 566 -18.87 21.05 28.79
CA SER A 566 -18.01 19.88 28.86
C SER A 566 -18.31 19.02 30.08
N ALA A 567 -18.80 17.79 29.86
CA ALA A 567 -18.53 16.69 30.77
C ALA A 567 -17.04 16.31 30.65
N PRO A 568 -16.36 15.86 31.71
CA PRO A 568 -14.92 15.71 31.72
C PRO A 568 -14.52 14.51 30.85
N SER A 569 -14.26 14.75 29.57
CA SER A 569 -13.38 13.89 28.80
C SER A 569 -12.03 13.94 29.50
N VAL A 570 -11.53 12.80 30.00
CA VAL A 570 -10.13 12.69 30.39
C VAL A 570 -9.31 12.74 29.09
N GLN A 571 -9.08 13.96 28.60
CA GLN A 571 -8.00 14.24 27.69
C GLN A 571 -6.72 13.91 28.45
N HIS A 572 -6.10 12.77 28.13
CA HIS A 572 -4.68 12.61 28.38
C HIS A 572 -3.98 13.63 27.49
N LYS A 573 -3.68 14.82 28.05
CA LYS A 573 -2.55 15.59 27.56
C LYS A 573 -1.31 14.79 27.91
N SER A 574 -0.95 13.86 27.02
CA SER A 574 0.44 13.47 26.85
C SER A 574 1.23 14.78 26.83
N VAL A 575 2.26 14.89 27.67
CA VAL A 575 3.21 15.98 27.53
C VAL A 575 3.97 15.67 26.24
N VAL A 576 3.42 16.11 25.11
CA VAL A 576 4.04 15.90 23.79
C VAL A 576 5.30 16.74 23.75
N GLN A 577 6.42 16.10 24.13
CA GLN A 577 7.74 16.68 24.02
C GLN A 577 8.14 16.68 22.55
N ALA A 578 8.62 17.83 22.05
CA ALA A 578 9.31 17.86 20.77
C ALA A 578 10.52 16.91 20.83
N ASN A 579 10.82 16.25 19.72
CA ASN A 579 11.89 15.26 19.65
C ASN A 579 13.24 15.84 20.05
N GLU A 580 13.50 17.11 19.72
CA GLU A 580 14.76 17.80 20.05
C GLU A 580 14.89 18.17 21.53
N ASP A 581 13.77 18.21 22.28
CA ASP A 581 13.75 18.56 23.71
C ASP A 581 13.40 17.35 24.58
N PHE A 582 13.31 16.15 24.01
CA PHE A 582 12.84 14.96 24.72
C PHE A 582 13.75 14.62 25.90
N LYS A 583 13.14 14.50 27.09
CA LYS A 583 13.80 14.08 28.33
C LYS A 583 13.17 12.81 28.87
N THR A 584 14.02 11.83 29.18
CA THR A 584 13.61 10.56 29.78
C THR A 584 12.90 10.78 31.11
N GLU A 585 13.33 11.75 31.91
CA GLU A 585 12.74 12.03 33.23
C GLU A 585 11.28 12.51 33.13
N VAL A 586 10.96 13.30 32.10
CA VAL A 586 9.60 13.78 31.85
C VAL A 586 8.72 12.62 31.39
N PHE A 587 9.25 11.72 30.55
CA PHE A 587 8.53 10.51 30.16
C PHE A 587 8.31 9.57 31.36
N VAL A 588 9.29 9.42 32.25
CA VAL A 588 9.11 8.62 33.49
C VAL A 588 8.03 9.23 34.40
N GLN A 589 7.88 10.55 34.46
CA GLN A 589 6.77 11.19 35.17
C GLN A 589 5.41 10.88 34.53
N GLU A 590 5.34 10.78 33.20
CA GLU A 590 4.15 10.29 32.49
C GLU A 590 3.82 8.85 32.89
N LEU A 591 4.82 7.95 32.91
CA LEU A 591 4.64 6.57 33.37
C LEU A 591 4.14 6.50 34.81
N GLN A 592 4.70 7.33 35.70
CA GLN A 592 4.26 7.39 37.09
C GLN A 592 2.81 7.90 37.18
N SER A 593 2.43 8.91 36.40
CA SER A 593 1.06 9.39 36.36
C SER A 593 0.08 8.32 35.85
N ILE A 594 0.50 7.46 34.92
CA ILE A 594 -0.29 6.32 34.46
C ILE A 594 -0.44 5.28 35.58
N ALA A 595 0.65 4.96 36.28
CA ALA A 595 0.63 4.04 37.42
C ALA A 595 -0.29 4.54 38.54
N ASP A 596 -0.18 5.81 38.92
CA ASP A 596 -1.01 6.43 39.97
C ASP A 596 -2.51 6.33 39.65
N LYS A 597 -2.88 6.39 38.36
CA LYS A 597 -4.27 6.24 37.89
C LYS A 597 -4.76 4.80 37.91
N LEU A 598 -3.87 3.82 37.72
CA LEU A 598 -4.18 2.39 37.81
C LEU A 598 -4.41 1.91 39.25
N GLY A 599 -3.84 2.63 40.23
CA GLY A 599 -4.10 2.41 41.65
C GLY A 599 -2.86 2.64 42.52
N SER A 600 -3.05 2.74 43.83
CA SER A 600 -2.00 3.11 44.79
C SER A 600 -0.80 2.15 44.87
N ASN A 601 -0.92 0.93 44.33
CA ASN A 601 0.11 -0.11 44.36
C ASN A 601 0.73 -0.39 42.98
N ALA A 602 0.24 0.23 41.91
CA ALA A 602 0.77 0.01 40.57
C ALA A 602 2.17 0.63 40.44
N LYS A 603 3.07 -0.07 39.76
CA LYS A 603 4.44 0.37 39.51
C LYS A 603 4.61 0.70 38.02
N VAL A 604 5.55 1.60 37.73
CA VAL A 604 5.94 1.92 36.33
C VAL A 604 6.48 0.72 35.56
N THR A 605 6.83 -0.36 36.26
CA THR A 605 7.33 -1.61 35.71
C THR A 605 6.25 -2.66 35.50
N ASP A 606 4.98 -2.35 35.78
CA ASP A 606 3.89 -3.30 35.63
C ASP A 606 3.47 -3.39 34.15
N ARG A 607 3.09 -4.60 33.73
CA ARG A 607 2.66 -4.88 32.34
C ARG A 607 1.50 -3.99 31.90
N ALA A 608 0.57 -3.68 32.80
CA ALA A 608 -0.58 -2.80 32.52
C ALA A 608 -0.17 -1.40 32.02
N ILE A 609 1.01 -0.91 32.39
CA ILE A 609 1.56 0.36 31.87
C ILE A 609 1.85 0.24 30.38
N ALA A 610 2.49 -0.85 29.97
CA ALA A 610 2.81 -1.12 28.56
C ALA A 610 1.54 -1.22 27.72
N GLU A 611 0.53 -1.93 28.21
CA GLU A 611 -0.75 -2.12 27.52
C GLU A 611 -1.50 -0.79 27.35
N GLN A 612 -1.44 0.13 28.32
CA GLN A 612 -2.00 1.47 28.16
C GLN A 612 -1.23 2.30 27.13
N LEU A 613 0.10 2.23 27.11
CA LEU A 613 0.91 2.92 26.12
C LEU A 613 0.64 2.40 24.70
N ASP A 614 0.42 1.09 24.54
CA ASP A 614 0.03 0.48 23.26
C ASP A 614 -1.37 0.88 22.80
N LYS A 615 -2.32 1.00 23.72
CA LYS A 615 -3.66 1.53 23.41
C LYS A 615 -3.61 2.98 22.92
N ALA A 616 -2.67 3.77 23.43
CA ALA A 616 -2.48 5.17 23.06
C ALA A 616 -1.48 5.37 21.89
N ASP A 617 -0.93 4.31 21.31
CA ASP A 617 0.06 4.40 20.24
C ASP A 617 -0.60 4.56 18.86
N PRO A 618 -0.52 5.75 18.23
CA PRO A 618 -1.11 5.95 16.90
C PRO A 618 -0.44 5.10 15.82
N LEU A 619 0.83 4.69 16.02
CA LEU A 619 1.58 3.90 15.04
C LEU A 619 1.36 2.39 15.20
N ARG A 620 0.52 1.94 16.13
CA ARG A 620 0.28 0.51 16.40
C ARG A 620 -0.12 -0.26 15.15
N GLN A 621 -0.94 0.35 14.28
CA GLN A 621 -1.43 -0.26 13.05
C GLN A 621 -0.31 -0.56 12.03
N MET A 622 0.84 0.13 12.12
CA MET A 622 1.98 -0.12 11.22
C MET A 622 2.55 -1.54 11.36
N ARG A 623 2.40 -2.16 12.55
CA ARG A 623 2.88 -3.53 12.79
C ARG A 623 2.30 -4.53 11.80
N ALA A 624 1.02 -4.37 11.42
CA ALA A 624 0.35 -5.25 10.46
C ALA A 624 1.02 -5.25 9.06
N GLY A 625 1.80 -4.20 8.74
CA GLY A 625 2.58 -4.12 7.51
C GLY A 625 3.80 -5.04 7.45
N TYR A 626 4.16 -5.71 8.55
CA TYR A 626 5.33 -6.57 8.66
C TYR A 626 4.95 -8.04 8.86
N ILE A 627 5.86 -8.93 8.47
CA ILE A 627 5.82 -10.35 8.76
C ILE A 627 6.93 -10.62 9.78
N LEU A 628 6.55 -10.93 11.02
CA LEU A 628 7.48 -11.25 12.09
C LEU A 628 7.62 -12.78 12.22
N PRO A 629 8.80 -13.28 12.64
CA PRO A 629 8.96 -14.70 12.95
C PRO A 629 8.00 -15.12 14.05
N THR A 630 7.44 -16.32 13.94
CA THR A 630 6.59 -16.90 14.99
C THR A 630 7.43 -17.53 16.11
N PHE A 631 6.80 -17.96 17.19
CA PHE A 631 7.48 -18.64 18.29
C PHE A 631 8.06 -19.98 17.82
N LYS A 632 7.31 -20.75 17.00
CA LYS A 632 7.79 -22.03 16.44
C LYS A 632 8.97 -21.88 15.48
N ASP A 633 9.09 -20.74 14.80
CA ASP A 633 10.21 -20.46 13.90
C ASP A 633 11.53 -20.22 14.64
N VAL A 634 11.47 -19.74 15.90
CA VAL A 634 12.63 -19.29 16.68
C VAL A 634 12.98 -20.26 17.81
N CYS A 635 11.98 -20.75 18.54
CA CYS A 635 12.18 -21.57 19.73
C CYS A 635 12.46 -23.03 19.42
N SER A 636 13.13 -23.71 20.35
CA SER A 636 13.40 -25.14 20.26
C SER A 636 12.12 -25.93 20.55
N SER A 637 11.87 -27.00 19.79
CA SER A 637 10.72 -27.91 20.00
C SER A 637 10.67 -28.51 21.41
N ASP A 638 11.82 -28.60 22.09
CA ASP A 638 11.93 -29.12 23.46
C ASP A 638 11.29 -28.22 24.53
N TYR A 639 10.90 -26.99 24.18
CA TYR A 639 10.28 -26.02 25.08
C TYR A 639 8.92 -25.58 24.50
N PRO A 640 7.88 -26.43 24.65
CA PRO A 640 6.56 -26.15 24.09
C PRO A 640 5.91 -24.93 24.75
N SER A 641 4.89 -24.40 24.07
CA SER A 641 4.11 -23.26 24.55
C SER A 641 3.63 -23.44 25.99
N THR A 642 3.66 -22.36 26.74
CA THR A 642 3.19 -22.28 28.14
C THR A 642 2.11 -21.22 28.33
N SER A 643 1.73 -20.51 27.26
CA SER A 643 0.79 -19.40 27.27
C SER A 643 0.38 -19.01 25.85
N ALA A 644 -0.72 -18.26 25.68
CA ALA A 644 -1.10 -17.68 24.39
C ALA A 644 0.03 -16.87 23.72
N GLU A 645 0.86 -16.20 24.52
CA GLU A 645 1.99 -15.39 24.04
C GLU A 645 3.21 -16.20 23.57
N THR A 646 3.21 -17.50 23.87
CA THR A 646 4.22 -18.48 23.45
C THR A 646 3.59 -19.61 22.64
N ALA A 647 2.35 -19.45 22.19
CA ALA A 647 1.71 -20.36 21.24
C ALA A 647 2.58 -20.49 19.97
N PRO A 648 2.60 -21.65 19.30
CA PRO A 648 3.46 -21.89 18.14
C PRO A 648 3.40 -20.76 17.10
N ASP A 649 2.21 -20.26 16.78
CA ASP A 649 1.95 -19.23 15.78
C ASP A 649 1.99 -17.78 16.32
N ALA A 650 2.20 -17.61 17.64
CA ALA A 650 2.37 -16.27 18.23
C ALA A 650 3.67 -15.62 17.74
N GLU A 651 3.65 -14.30 17.54
CA GLU A 651 4.84 -13.58 17.09
C GLU A 651 5.96 -13.59 18.15
N SER A 652 7.19 -13.87 17.72
CA SER A 652 8.40 -13.78 18.53
C SER A 652 8.77 -12.32 18.86
N LEU A 653 9.55 -12.15 19.93
CA LEU A 653 10.04 -10.83 20.37
C LEU A 653 11.24 -10.40 19.52
N TYR A 654 10.97 -9.67 18.44
CA TYR A 654 12.00 -9.27 17.48
C TYR A 654 12.66 -7.91 17.83
N MET A 655 13.84 -7.96 18.47
CA MET A 655 14.62 -6.80 18.90
C MET A 655 15.94 -6.64 18.12
N CYS A 656 16.00 -7.20 16.90
CA CYS A 656 17.21 -7.29 16.07
C CYS A 656 17.09 -6.54 14.71
N GLY A 657 16.11 -5.64 14.57
CA GLY A 657 15.89 -4.86 13.34
C GLY A 657 17.04 -3.90 12.98
N ASN A 658 17.89 -3.57 13.95
CA ASN A 658 19.16 -2.87 13.74
C ASN A 658 20.19 -3.68 12.93
N SER A 659 19.98 -4.99 12.76
CA SER A 659 20.85 -5.89 12.00
C SER A 659 20.18 -6.35 10.71
N LEU A 660 18.94 -6.83 10.81
CA LEU A 660 18.11 -7.20 9.67
C LEU A 660 16.67 -6.82 9.99
N GLY A 661 16.06 -5.94 9.21
CA GLY A 661 14.65 -5.62 9.37
C GLY A 661 13.75 -6.75 8.87
N PRO A 662 12.58 -6.96 9.49
CA PRO A 662 11.61 -7.95 9.03
C PRO A 662 11.05 -7.59 7.65
N LEU A 663 10.58 -8.61 6.92
CA LEU A 663 9.97 -8.45 5.60
C LEU A 663 8.68 -7.63 5.71
N SER A 664 8.54 -6.60 4.87
CA SER A 664 7.27 -5.90 4.72
C SER A 664 6.33 -6.66 3.78
N ARG A 665 5.03 -6.64 4.07
CA ARG A 665 4.00 -7.27 3.21
C ARG A 665 3.96 -6.62 1.82
N LEU A 666 4.13 -5.30 1.74
CA LEU A 666 4.27 -4.60 0.46
C LEU A 666 5.55 -5.01 -0.29
N GLY A 667 6.66 -5.22 0.43
CA GLY A 667 7.90 -5.73 -0.17
C GLY A 667 7.72 -7.11 -0.79
N LYS A 668 7.03 -8.02 -0.10
CA LYS A 668 6.64 -9.34 -0.63
C LYS A 668 5.79 -9.19 -1.90
N GLN A 669 4.74 -8.38 -1.83
CA GLN A 669 3.83 -8.16 -2.96
C GLN A 669 4.57 -7.60 -4.20
N TYR A 670 5.43 -6.61 -4.03
CA TYR A 670 6.17 -6.03 -5.16
C TYR A 670 7.23 -6.98 -5.71
N LEU A 671 7.89 -7.78 -4.88
CA LEU A 671 8.78 -8.84 -5.37
C LEU A 671 8.04 -9.83 -6.26
N GLU A 672 6.85 -10.27 -5.85
CA GLU A 672 6.00 -11.17 -6.65
C GLU A 672 5.60 -10.51 -7.99
N GLN A 673 5.24 -9.23 -7.97
CA GLN A 673 4.93 -8.44 -9.17
C GLN A 673 6.12 -8.34 -10.13
N GLU A 674 7.34 -8.13 -9.62
CA GLU A 674 8.54 -8.04 -10.47
C GLU A 674 8.91 -9.40 -11.09
N ILE A 675 8.78 -10.48 -10.32
CA ILE A 675 9.00 -11.84 -10.84
C ILE A 675 8.01 -12.15 -11.96
N GLU A 676 6.74 -11.79 -11.76
CA GLU A 676 5.71 -11.96 -12.77
C GLU A 676 5.94 -11.07 -14.00
N ALA A 677 6.27 -9.79 -13.79
CA ALA A 677 6.57 -8.85 -14.88
C ALA A 677 7.77 -9.33 -15.73
N TRP A 678 8.82 -9.83 -15.06
CA TRP A 678 9.95 -10.43 -15.75
C TRP A 678 9.53 -11.65 -16.59
N GLY A 679 8.73 -12.56 -16.02
CA GLY A 679 8.22 -13.72 -16.74
C GLY A 679 7.35 -13.38 -17.95
N ARG A 680 6.56 -12.30 -17.87
CA ARG A 680 5.58 -11.92 -18.92
C ARG A 680 6.17 -11.03 -20.01
N LYS A 681 7.03 -10.08 -19.64
CA LYS A 681 7.52 -9.01 -20.53
C LYS A 681 9.01 -9.13 -20.83
N ALA A 682 9.77 -9.86 -20.03
CA ALA A 682 11.23 -9.95 -20.15
C ALA A 682 11.85 -8.56 -20.35
N VAL A 683 12.66 -8.37 -21.40
CA VAL A 683 13.31 -7.09 -21.73
C VAL A 683 12.32 -5.93 -21.94
N LEU A 684 11.09 -6.20 -22.34
CA LEU A 684 10.08 -5.15 -22.54
C LEU A 684 9.70 -4.47 -21.22
N GLY A 685 9.88 -5.14 -20.07
CA GLY A 685 9.62 -4.57 -18.74
C GLY A 685 10.43 -3.31 -18.42
N HIS A 686 11.54 -3.08 -19.14
CA HIS A 686 12.29 -1.82 -19.04
C HIS A 686 11.45 -0.58 -19.39
N PHE A 687 10.49 -0.72 -20.29
CA PHE A 687 9.69 0.38 -20.83
C PHE A 687 8.17 0.15 -20.67
N GLU A 688 7.73 -1.10 -20.68
CA GLU A 688 6.32 -1.52 -20.64
C GLU A 688 6.09 -2.52 -19.48
N HIS A 689 6.06 -2.01 -18.26
CA HIS A 689 5.82 -2.83 -17.07
C HIS A 689 4.31 -3.08 -16.85
N PRO A 690 3.84 -4.31 -16.60
CA PRO A 690 2.42 -4.63 -16.50
C PRO A 690 1.74 -3.95 -15.30
N TYR A 691 2.52 -3.63 -14.26
CA TYR A 691 2.06 -2.92 -13.06
C TYR A 691 2.33 -1.41 -13.09
N GLY A 692 2.62 -0.83 -14.26
CA GLY A 692 2.73 0.62 -14.44
C GLY A 692 4.01 1.27 -13.90
N THR A 693 5.04 0.50 -13.57
CA THR A 693 6.36 1.01 -13.12
C THR A 693 7.49 0.46 -14.00
N PRO A 694 7.80 1.08 -15.16
CA PRO A 694 8.93 0.69 -15.99
C PRO A 694 10.25 0.63 -15.20
N TRP A 695 11.07 -0.40 -15.41
CA TRP A 695 12.33 -0.56 -14.66
C TRP A 695 13.29 0.62 -14.82
N THR A 696 13.22 1.31 -15.97
CA THR A 696 14.02 2.53 -16.23
C THR A 696 13.59 3.75 -15.40
N GLN A 697 12.46 3.67 -14.68
CA GLN A 697 11.89 4.78 -13.92
C GLN A 697 11.77 4.51 -12.41
N MET A 698 11.87 3.25 -11.98
CA MET A 698 11.71 2.85 -10.57
C MET A 698 12.69 3.57 -9.62
N GLU A 699 13.91 3.83 -10.10
CA GLU A 699 14.96 4.60 -9.42
C GLU A 699 14.49 5.97 -8.89
N GLY A 700 13.64 6.68 -9.63
CA GLY A 700 13.20 8.02 -9.26
C GLY A 700 12.34 8.03 -8.00
N ARG A 701 11.37 7.11 -7.90
CA ARG A 701 10.46 7.04 -6.75
C ARG A 701 11.19 6.56 -5.49
N VAL A 702 12.01 5.53 -5.61
CA VAL A 702 12.78 5.00 -4.48
C VAL A 702 13.81 6.02 -4.00
N GLY A 703 14.51 6.69 -4.92
CA GLY A 703 15.43 7.78 -4.61
C GLY A 703 14.75 8.94 -3.88
N GLU A 704 13.53 9.33 -4.27
CA GLU A 704 12.73 10.35 -3.58
C GLU A 704 12.39 9.96 -2.14
N LEU A 705 11.96 8.71 -1.90
CA LEU A 705 11.65 8.24 -0.55
C LEU A 705 12.91 8.16 0.33
N CYS A 706 14.03 7.70 -0.23
CA CYS A 706 15.32 7.76 0.44
C CYS A 706 15.75 9.19 0.77
N ALA A 707 15.57 10.13 -0.15
CA ALA A 707 15.86 11.55 0.04
C ALA A 707 15.05 12.17 1.18
N ASN A 708 13.75 11.84 1.27
CA ASN A 708 12.92 12.24 2.41
C ASN A 708 13.46 11.65 3.72
N MET A 709 13.86 10.38 3.75
CA MET A 709 14.36 9.71 4.95
C MET A 709 15.64 10.32 5.52
N VAL A 710 16.49 10.89 4.65
CA VAL A 710 17.80 11.45 5.05
C VAL A 710 17.84 12.98 5.08
N GLY A 711 16.74 13.67 4.78
CA GLY A 711 16.70 15.12 4.70
C GLY A 711 17.66 15.68 3.64
N ALA A 712 17.50 15.19 2.40
CA ALA A 712 18.28 15.60 1.24
C ALA A 712 17.38 15.91 0.03
N LYS A 713 17.87 16.74 -0.89
CA LYS A 713 17.17 16.96 -2.17
C LYS A 713 17.16 15.67 -2.99
N LYS A 714 16.11 15.47 -3.79
CA LYS A 714 15.98 14.30 -4.68
C LYS A 714 17.22 14.09 -5.58
N SER A 715 17.80 15.18 -6.09
CA SER A 715 18.99 15.16 -6.94
C SER A 715 20.28 14.75 -6.23
N GLU A 716 20.29 14.78 -4.89
CA GLU A 716 21.45 14.45 -4.07
C GLU A 716 21.50 12.98 -3.66
N VAL A 717 20.46 12.19 -3.94
CA VAL A 717 20.35 10.80 -3.52
C VAL A 717 20.18 9.88 -4.71
N VAL A 718 20.86 8.73 -4.66
CA VAL A 718 20.65 7.62 -5.59
C VAL A 718 20.71 6.29 -4.85
N VAL A 719 20.00 5.30 -5.37
CA VAL A 719 20.02 3.92 -4.88
C VAL A 719 20.81 3.06 -5.86
N MET A 720 21.85 2.40 -5.35
CA MET A 720 22.77 1.58 -6.12
C MET A 720 23.63 0.68 -5.23
N GLY A 721 24.12 -0.42 -5.79
CA GLY A 721 25.20 -1.21 -5.19
C GLY A 721 24.92 -1.66 -3.76
N THR A 722 25.98 -1.76 -2.96
CA THR A 722 25.96 -2.12 -1.54
C THR A 722 26.70 -1.07 -0.73
N LEU A 723 26.48 -1.03 0.59
CA LEU A 723 27.03 0.01 1.47
C LEU A 723 28.55 0.22 1.28
N THR A 724 29.35 -0.82 1.48
CA THR A 724 30.81 -0.73 1.36
C THR A 724 31.25 -0.44 -0.09
N GLY A 725 30.54 -0.98 -1.08
CA GLY A 725 30.82 -0.69 -2.49
C GLY A 725 30.58 0.79 -2.84
N ASN A 726 29.51 1.36 -2.30
CA ASN A 726 29.19 2.78 -2.43
C ASN A 726 30.22 3.64 -1.69
N LEU A 727 30.67 3.23 -0.50
CA LEU A 727 31.74 3.91 0.23
C LEU A 727 33.04 3.96 -0.59
N HIS A 728 33.45 2.85 -1.21
CA HIS A 728 34.58 2.84 -2.13
C HIS A 728 34.37 3.75 -3.35
N SER A 729 33.16 3.77 -3.91
CA SER A 729 32.83 4.63 -5.07
C SER A 729 32.95 6.13 -4.72
N LEU A 730 32.48 6.51 -3.53
CA LEU A 730 32.60 7.86 -3.00
C LEU A 730 34.06 8.20 -2.71
N MET A 731 34.80 7.35 -2.00
CA MET A 731 36.21 7.60 -1.69
C MET A 731 37.10 7.61 -2.94
N ALA A 732 36.79 6.83 -3.97
CA ALA A 732 37.49 6.93 -5.27
C ALA A 732 37.33 8.32 -5.90
N THR A 733 36.28 9.06 -5.55
CA THR A 733 36.03 10.44 -6.00
C THR A 733 36.64 11.46 -5.04
N PHE A 734 36.37 11.33 -3.74
CA PHE A 734 36.66 12.35 -2.73
C PHE A 734 38.00 12.18 -1.99
N TYR A 735 38.59 10.98 -1.96
CA TYR A 735 39.89 10.72 -1.33
C TYR A 735 41.00 10.59 -2.39
N ARG A 736 41.69 11.70 -2.69
CA ARG A 736 42.69 11.78 -3.78
C ARG A 736 43.98 12.51 -3.38
N PRO A 737 44.75 11.95 -2.43
CA PRO A 737 45.94 12.62 -1.90
C PRO A 737 47.13 12.78 -2.88
N ALA A 738 47.18 12.03 -3.99
CA ALA A 738 48.40 11.89 -4.81
C ALA A 738 48.43 12.62 -6.19
N THR A 739 47.34 13.18 -6.73
CA THR A 739 47.23 13.38 -8.21
C THR A 739 46.50 14.65 -8.77
N LYS A 740 46.36 15.78 -8.06
CA LYS A 740 45.52 16.98 -8.45
C LYS A 740 45.40 17.34 -9.96
N PRO A 741 44.31 17.99 -10.47
CA PRO A 741 43.09 18.53 -9.83
C PRO A 741 41.77 17.94 -10.42
N PHE A 742 40.70 17.86 -9.62
CA PHE A 742 39.33 17.77 -10.15
C PHE A 742 38.47 18.78 -9.43
N GLY A 743 38.07 19.85 -10.13
CA GLY A 743 36.85 20.66 -9.96
C GLY A 743 36.41 21.18 -8.58
N ILE A 744 37.12 20.84 -7.52
CA ILE A 744 36.85 21.13 -6.11
C ILE A 744 38.17 21.59 -5.56
N ASP A 745 38.24 22.83 -5.12
CA ASP A 745 39.49 23.38 -4.63
C ASP A 745 39.83 22.81 -3.23
N PHE A 746 40.71 21.80 -3.18
CA PHE A 746 41.64 21.62 -2.06
C PHE A 746 43.05 22.03 -2.51
N THR A 747 43.11 23.27 -3.03
CA THR A 747 44.25 24.05 -3.53
C THR A 747 45.14 23.33 -4.54
N GLY A 748 44.67 23.13 -5.78
CA GLY A 748 45.36 22.77 -7.04
C GLY A 748 46.89 22.50 -7.11
N ASP A 749 47.30 21.53 -7.94
CA ASP A 749 48.66 21.03 -8.22
C ASP A 749 49.57 20.54 -7.04
N VAL A 750 49.82 19.22 -6.89
CA VAL A 750 50.65 18.62 -5.81
C VAL A 750 52.07 19.19 -5.88
N GLU A 751 52.54 19.47 -7.10
CA GLU A 751 53.85 20.05 -7.35
C GLU A 751 53.88 21.56 -7.01
N ALA A 752 52.78 22.29 -7.21
CA ALA A 752 52.65 23.68 -6.74
C ALA A 752 52.52 23.76 -5.20
N GLY A 753 51.76 22.86 -4.58
CA GLY A 753 51.64 22.76 -3.12
C GLY A 753 52.97 22.45 -2.45
N LYS A 754 53.76 21.53 -3.02
CA LYS A 754 55.14 21.26 -2.57
C LYS A 754 56.04 22.49 -2.70
N LYS A 755 55.92 23.28 -3.78
CA LYS A 755 56.67 24.53 -3.98
C LYS A 755 56.30 25.61 -2.96
N ASP A 756 55.04 25.66 -2.55
CA ASP A 756 54.52 26.58 -1.54
C ASP A 756 54.71 26.08 -0.08
N GLY A 757 55.38 24.94 0.12
CA GLY A 757 55.60 24.35 1.44
C GLY A 757 54.35 23.76 2.09
N ARG A 758 53.26 23.56 1.34
CA ARG A 758 52.02 22.94 1.84
C ARG A 758 52.21 21.42 1.94
N LYS A 759 51.75 20.85 3.06
CA LYS A 759 51.79 19.41 3.29
C LYS A 759 50.70 18.69 2.47
N THR A 760 50.95 17.43 2.14
CA THR A 760 49.97 16.58 1.46
C THR A 760 48.85 16.20 2.43
N LYS A 761 47.59 16.43 2.05
CA LYS A 761 46.43 15.94 2.80
C LYS A 761 46.17 14.48 2.48
N HIS A 762 46.49 13.57 3.39
CA HIS A 762 46.33 12.12 3.23
C HIS A 762 45.72 11.43 4.46
N LYS A 763 45.58 12.12 5.59
CA LYS A 763 45.01 11.53 6.81
C LYS A 763 43.49 11.47 6.74
N ILE A 764 42.91 10.38 7.27
CA ILE A 764 41.47 10.17 7.46
C ILE A 764 41.20 10.02 8.95
N ILE A 765 40.34 10.87 9.51
CA ILE A 765 39.86 10.73 10.89
C ILE A 765 38.66 9.77 10.89
N PHE A 766 38.66 8.79 11.80
CA PHE A 766 37.59 7.79 11.93
C PHE A 766 37.40 7.38 13.40
N GLU A 767 36.26 6.80 13.77
CA GLU A 767 36.05 6.30 15.13
C GLU A 767 36.77 4.97 15.39
N GLN A 768 37.49 4.87 16.50
CA GLN A 768 38.16 3.62 16.85
C GLN A 768 37.13 2.51 17.03
N LYS A 769 37.41 1.32 16.47
CA LYS A 769 36.43 0.23 16.38
C LYS A 769 35.16 0.64 15.59
N ALA A 770 35.32 1.49 14.57
CA ALA A 770 34.39 1.58 13.45
C ALA A 770 34.05 0.18 12.92
N PHE A 771 32.93 0.06 12.21
CA PHE A 771 32.52 -1.22 11.68
C PHE A 771 33.65 -1.84 10.82
N PRO A 772 33.93 -3.16 10.91
CA PRO A 772 35.11 -3.74 10.29
C PRO A 772 35.23 -3.44 8.79
N SER A 773 34.10 -3.46 8.07
CA SER A 773 34.11 -3.18 6.62
C SER A 773 34.58 -1.77 6.29
N ASP A 774 34.21 -0.77 7.08
CA ASP A 774 34.62 0.62 6.92
C ASP A 774 36.11 0.76 7.18
N GLN A 775 36.63 0.14 8.24
CA GLN A 775 38.07 0.13 8.51
C GLN A 775 38.87 -0.49 7.37
N TYR A 776 38.40 -1.60 6.81
CA TYR A 776 39.04 -2.23 5.65
C TYR A 776 38.96 -1.35 4.40
N ALA A 777 37.83 -0.68 4.17
CA ALA A 777 37.65 0.24 3.04
C ALA A 777 38.59 1.46 3.16
N LEU A 778 38.71 2.02 4.36
CA LEU A 778 39.63 3.12 4.67
C LEU A 778 41.09 2.71 4.47
N ALA A 779 41.52 1.60 5.08
CA ALA A 779 42.89 1.13 4.96
C ALA A 779 43.27 0.84 3.50
N SER A 780 42.40 0.12 2.78
CA SER A 780 42.69 -0.24 1.38
C SER A 780 42.70 0.97 0.44
N VAL A 781 41.83 1.97 0.61
CA VAL A 781 41.86 3.17 -0.25
C VAL A 781 43.11 4.02 0.01
N ILE A 782 43.60 4.05 1.26
CA ILE A 782 44.87 4.67 1.63
C ILE A 782 46.04 3.95 0.91
N GLU A 783 46.09 2.62 0.98
CA GLU A 783 47.12 1.81 0.33
C GLU A 783 47.09 1.95 -1.20
N LEU A 784 45.90 1.94 -1.82
CA LEU A 784 45.72 2.13 -3.26
C LEU A 784 46.24 3.49 -3.75
N ASN A 785 46.27 4.49 -2.87
CA ASN A 785 46.83 5.81 -3.15
C ASN A 785 48.30 5.97 -2.73
N GLY A 786 48.96 4.88 -2.30
CA GLY A 786 50.40 4.84 -2.00
C GLY A 786 50.79 5.36 -0.61
N PHE A 787 49.84 5.43 0.33
CA PHE A 787 50.09 5.84 1.71
C PHE A 787 50.05 4.66 2.68
N ASP A 788 50.67 4.80 3.86
CA ASP A 788 50.62 3.78 4.93
C ASP A 788 49.38 4.02 5.83
N PRO A 789 48.45 3.05 5.93
CA PRO A 789 47.32 3.11 6.85
C PRO A 789 47.70 3.44 8.29
N LYS A 790 48.84 2.95 8.80
CA LYS A 790 49.27 3.18 10.19
C LYS A 790 49.54 4.66 10.50
N THR A 791 49.89 5.44 9.49
CA THR A 791 50.19 6.88 9.63
C THR A 791 49.08 7.78 9.10
N SER A 792 48.20 7.22 8.27
CA SER A 792 47.14 7.95 7.57
C SER A 792 45.76 7.74 8.18
N MET A 793 45.54 6.68 8.95
CA MET A 793 44.32 6.51 9.74
C MET A 793 44.49 7.13 11.12
N VAL A 794 43.67 8.12 11.44
CA VAL A 794 43.69 8.84 12.72
C VAL A 794 42.48 8.40 13.56
N PRO A 795 42.67 7.50 14.54
CA PRO A 795 41.56 6.99 15.33
C PRO A 795 41.09 7.99 16.37
N LEU A 796 39.78 8.19 16.48
CA LEU A 796 39.12 8.80 17.63
C LEU A 796 39.01 7.73 18.71
N VAL A 797 39.78 7.89 19.79
CA VAL A 797 39.90 6.92 20.87
C VAL A 797 39.09 7.41 22.07
N PRO A 798 38.19 6.59 22.64
CA PRO A 798 37.52 6.91 23.90
C PRO A 798 38.52 7.16 25.03
N LYS A 799 38.14 8.04 25.97
CA LYS A 799 38.91 8.21 27.22
C LYS A 799 39.04 6.89 27.97
N GLU A 800 40.11 6.74 28.74
CA GLU A 800 40.32 5.57 29.57
C GLU A 800 39.11 5.31 30.48
N GLY A 801 38.58 4.08 30.45
CA GLY A 801 37.37 3.69 31.18
C GLY A 801 36.04 4.00 30.47
N SER A 802 36.03 4.84 29.43
CA SER A 802 34.85 5.09 28.59
C SER A 802 34.81 4.15 27.38
N LYS A 803 33.60 3.90 26.87
CA LYS A 803 33.37 3.21 25.59
C LYS A 803 32.84 4.15 24.50
N THR A 804 32.34 5.31 24.87
CA THR A 804 31.77 6.33 23.98
C THR A 804 32.76 7.49 23.82
N LEU A 805 32.58 8.26 22.75
CA LEU A 805 33.43 9.41 22.42
C LEU A 805 32.70 10.71 22.81
N GLU A 806 33.36 11.59 23.55
CA GLU A 806 32.77 12.91 23.84
C GLU A 806 32.89 13.83 22.61
N THR A 807 31.82 14.55 22.25
CA THR A 807 31.86 15.49 21.11
C THR A 807 33.02 16.49 21.23
N ALA A 808 33.30 16.98 22.44
CA ALA A 808 34.40 17.91 22.69
C ALA A 808 35.77 17.34 22.28
N ASP A 809 36.03 16.05 22.55
CA ASP A 809 37.29 15.39 22.20
C ASP A 809 37.41 15.17 20.68
N ILE A 810 36.28 14.88 20.00
CA ILE A 810 36.22 14.76 18.54
C ILE A 810 36.54 16.12 17.90
N LEU A 811 35.87 17.19 18.35
CA LEU A 811 36.10 18.56 17.86
C LEU A 811 37.56 18.99 18.07
N ALA A 812 38.14 18.71 19.24
CA ALA A 812 39.54 19.00 19.53
C ALA A 812 40.50 18.22 18.62
N THR A 813 40.17 16.98 18.28
CA THR A 813 40.95 16.17 17.34
C THR A 813 40.89 16.72 15.92
N ILE A 814 39.69 17.07 15.43
CA ILE A 814 39.50 17.71 14.12
C ILE A 814 40.31 19.01 14.05
N GLU A 815 40.22 19.87 15.07
CA GLU A 815 40.98 21.13 15.13
C GLU A 815 42.50 20.91 15.12
N LYS A 816 43.00 19.97 15.93
CA LYS A 816 44.42 19.63 15.96
C LYS A 816 44.89 19.16 14.58
N CYS A 817 44.19 18.19 14.00
CA CYS A 817 44.52 17.58 12.72
C CYS A 817 44.32 18.56 11.54
N GLY A 818 43.41 19.51 11.65
CA GLY A 818 43.24 20.63 10.72
C GLY A 818 44.41 21.61 10.75
N LYS A 819 44.87 22.00 11.94
CA LYS A 819 46.08 22.84 12.11
C LYS A 819 47.36 22.17 11.62
N GLU A 820 47.44 20.84 11.68
CA GLU A 820 48.57 20.08 11.12
C GLU A 820 48.63 20.15 9.58
N GLY A 821 47.48 20.36 8.92
CA GLY A 821 47.37 20.55 7.47
C GLY A 821 47.48 19.28 6.62
N GLU A 822 47.44 18.09 7.22
CA GLU A 822 47.63 16.78 6.55
C GLU A 822 46.33 15.96 6.44
N THR A 823 45.21 16.48 6.93
CA THR A 823 43.93 15.76 6.96
C THR A 823 43.12 16.02 5.72
N ALA A 824 42.72 14.94 5.03
CA ALA A 824 41.91 15.00 3.82
C ALA A 824 40.41 14.98 4.16
N MET A 825 40.00 14.07 5.06
CA MET A 825 38.60 13.91 5.40
C MET A 825 38.38 13.33 6.80
N VAL A 826 37.17 13.51 7.31
CA VAL A 826 36.57 12.72 8.38
C VAL A 826 35.62 11.72 7.72
N LEU A 827 35.71 10.45 8.11
CA LEU A 827 34.74 9.43 7.76
C LEU A 827 34.36 8.67 9.03
N ILE A 828 33.13 8.88 9.49
CA ILE A 828 32.59 8.24 10.70
C ILE A 828 31.20 7.65 10.46
N GLY A 829 30.78 6.72 11.32
CA GLY A 829 29.36 6.33 11.38
C GLY A 829 28.47 7.48 11.86
N GLY A 830 27.21 7.51 11.43
CA GLY A 830 26.19 8.39 12.02
C GLY A 830 25.79 7.93 13.41
N ILE A 831 25.59 6.60 13.55
CA ILE A 831 25.45 5.92 14.84
C ILE A 831 26.51 4.84 14.93
N GLN A 832 27.28 4.84 16.01
CA GLN A 832 28.30 3.82 16.26
C GLN A 832 27.62 2.47 16.54
N TYR A 833 27.89 1.46 15.70
CA TYR A 833 27.14 0.20 15.71
C TYR A 833 27.21 -0.56 17.05
N PHE A 834 28.37 -0.52 17.71
CA PHE A 834 28.67 -1.26 18.93
C PHE A 834 28.13 -0.54 20.17
N THR A 835 28.25 0.77 20.30
CA THR A 835 27.77 1.51 21.49
C THR A 835 26.34 2.03 21.33
N GLY A 836 25.84 2.18 20.11
CA GLY A 836 24.55 2.83 19.83
C GLY A 836 24.62 4.37 19.93
N GLN A 837 25.82 4.95 20.09
CA GLN A 837 26.02 6.39 20.19
C GLN A 837 25.71 7.09 18.86
N LEU A 838 24.80 8.06 18.89
CA LEU A 838 24.55 9.01 17.81
C LEU A 838 25.52 10.19 17.91
N PHE A 839 26.25 10.47 16.83
CA PHE A 839 27.16 11.61 16.78
C PHE A 839 26.45 12.90 16.35
N GLU A 840 26.92 14.05 16.84
CA GLU A 840 26.41 15.37 16.48
C GLU A 840 26.94 15.83 15.11
N LEU A 841 26.52 15.16 14.03
CA LEU A 841 27.08 15.29 12.69
C LEU A 841 27.14 16.74 12.17
N GLU A 842 26.12 17.55 12.42
CA GLU A 842 26.08 18.98 12.05
C GLU A 842 27.28 19.75 12.62
N LYS A 843 27.53 19.61 13.93
CA LYS A 843 28.63 20.30 14.62
C LYS A 843 29.99 19.81 14.13
N LEU A 844 30.12 18.50 13.92
CA LEU A 844 31.37 17.89 13.47
C LEU A 844 31.70 18.27 12.03
N ALA A 845 30.71 18.28 11.13
CA ALA A 845 30.86 18.70 9.75
C ALA A 845 31.28 20.17 9.66
N ALA A 846 30.57 21.06 10.35
CA ALA A 846 30.93 22.48 10.41
C ALA A 846 32.37 22.68 10.89
N LYS A 847 32.80 21.94 11.93
CA LYS A 847 34.17 22.04 12.44
C LYS A 847 35.21 21.51 11.45
N ALA A 848 34.92 20.45 10.71
CA ALA A 848 35.82 19.93 9.67
C ALA A 848 35.97 20.93 8.52
N HIS A 849 34.87 21.56 8.09
CA HIS A 849 34.88 22.56 7.02
C HIS A 849 35.66 23.84 7.37
N GLU A 850 35.74 24.24 8.64
CA GLU A 850 36.63 25.34 9.09
C GLU A 850 38.11 25.15 8.70
N TYR A 851 38.54 23.89 8.51
CA TYR A 851 39.93 23.53 8.18
C TYR A 851 40.09 22.93 6.78
N ASP A 852 39.09 23.10 5.91
CA ASP A 852 39.09 22.50 4.59
C ASP A 852 39.26 20.96 4.67
N ILE A 853 38.49 20.31 5.53
CA ILE A 853 38.44 18.84 5.66
C ILE A 853 37.06 18.38 5.20
N LEU A 854 37.02 17.41 4.27
CA LEU A 854 35.75 16.81 3.82
C LEU A 854 35.12 15.99 4.95
N PHE A 855 33.80 15.94 5.00
CA PHE A 855 33.05 15.21 6.01
C PHE A 855 32.10 14.21 5.33
N GLY A 856 32.51 12.94 5.35
CA GLY A 856 31.73 11.81 4.86
C GLY A 856 31.14 10.99 6.00
N VAL A 857 29.98 10.36 5.78
CA VAL A 857 29.29 9.60 6.84
C VAL A 857 28.78 8.24 6.34
N ASP A 858 29.01 7.19 7.12
CA ASP A 858 28.28 5.92 7.02
C ASP A 858 26.98 6.01 7.85
N LEU A 859 25.83 5.89 7.19
CA LEU A 859 24.52 6.01 7.81
C LEU A 859 23.83 4.66 8.01
N ALA A 860 24.56 3.54 7.99
CA ALA A 860 23.99 2.19 8.11
C ALA A 860 23.12 2.00 9.37
N HIS A 861 23.53 2.61 10.49
CA HIS A 861 22.73 2.58 11.72
C HIS A 861 21.84 3.81 11.94
N ALA A 862 21.86 4.79 11.03
CA ALA A 862 21.11 6.05 11.16
C ALA A 862 19.93 6.15 10.18
N PHE A 863 20.08 5.64 8.95
CA PHE A 863 19.03 5.56 7.95
C PHE A 863 17.81 4.80 8.50
N ALA A 864 16.62 5.39 8.37
CA ALA A 864 15.36 4.87 8.89
C ALA A 864 15.33 4.64 10.43
N ASN A 865 16.22 5.30 11.19
CA ASN A 865 16.30 5.18 12.65
C ASN A 865 16.22 6.54 13.36
N VAL A 866 16.98 7.53 12.89
CA VAL A 866 16.97 8.89 13.46
C VAL A 866 16.71 9.95 12.38
N PRO A 867 16.12 11.10 12.72
CA PRO A 867 15.98 12.21 11.79
C PRO A 867 17.36 12.72 11.36
N LEU A 868 17.52 12.93 10.05
CA LEU A 868 18.76 13.41 9.43
C LEU A 868 18.44 14.62 8.56
N ALA A 869 19.36 15.58 8.45
CA ALA A 869 19.24 16.71 7.54
C ALA A 869 20.56 16.89 6.76
N LEU A 870 20.91 15.88 5.94
CA LEU A 870 22.23 15.83 5.29
C LEU A 870 22.53 17.06 4.44
N HIS A 871 21.52 17.59 3.74
CA HIS A 871 21.66 18.81 2.94
C HIS A 871 21.98 20.00 3.84
N ASP A 872 21.15 20.24 4.86
CA ASP A 872 21.29 21.43 5.72
C ASP A 872 22.55 21.38 6.59
N TRP A 873 22.99 20.18 6.97
CA TRP A 873 24.24 19.97 7.73
C TRP A 873 25.51 20.11 6.90
N GLY A 874 25.37 20.29 5.57
CA GLY A 874 26.51 20.48 4.68
C GLY A 874 27.37 19.24 4.46
N ILE A 875 26.88 18.04 4.80
CA ILE A 875 27.59 16.76 4.66
C ILE A 875 28.08 16.62 3.21
N ASP A 876 29.33 16.22 2.98
CA ASP A 876 29.88 16.19 1.62
C ASP A 876 29.35 15.01 0.81
N PHE A 877 29.35 13.84 1.44
CA PHE A 877 28.80 12.60 0.89
C PHE A 877 28.40 11.65 2.02
N ALA A 878 27.49 10.73 1.74
CA ALA A 878 27.13 9.67 2.67
C ALA A 878 26.70 8.40 1.94
N CYS A 879 26.69 7.28 2.64
CA CYS A 879 26.13 6.03 2.13
C CYS A 879 25.48 5.23 3.26
N TRP A 880 24.54 4.35 2.93
CA TRP A 880 23.86 3.49 3.91
C TRP A 880 23.44 2.18 3.28
N CYS A 881 23.26 1.16 4.11
CA CYS A 881 22.45 0.01 3.74
C CYS A 881 20.98 0.26 4.07
N THR A 882 20.09 -0.49 3.43
CA THR A 882 18.64 -0.38 3.63
C THR A 882 18.04 -1.62 4.30
N TYR A 883 18.82 -2.69 4.47
CA TYR A 883 18.33 -3.98 5.01
C TYR A 883 18.18 -4.01 6.53
N LYS A 884 18.65 -2.99 7.25
CA LYS A 884 18.53 -2.85 8.71
C LYS A 884 17.17 -2.25 9.06
N TYR A 885 17.16 -1.04 9.60
CA TYR A 885 15.94 -0.30 9.96
C TYR A 885 15.00 -0.04 8.78
N GLY A 886 15.56 0.02 7.57
CA GLY A 886 14.81 0.17 6.32
C GLY A 886 14.17 -1.11 5.79
N SER A 887 14.33 -2.28 6.43
CA SER A 887 13.60 -3.52 6.13
C SER A 887 13.57 -3.98 4.65
N SER A 888 14.62 -3.67 3.88
CA SER A 888 14.64 -4.00 2.44
C SER A 888 15.04 -5.45 2.09
N GLY A 889 15.15 -6.33 3.09
CA GLY A 889 15.59 -7.72 2.89
C GLY A 889 17.12 -7.93 2.88
N PRO A 890 17.59 -9.17 3.05
CA PRO A 890 18.99 -9.49 3.33
C PRO A 890 19.92 -9.07 2.18
N GLY A 891 20.89 -8.21 2.49
CA GLY A 891 21.84 -7.70 1.49
C GLY A 891 21.23 -6.73 0.47
N GLY A 892 20.06 -6.18 0.74
CA GLY A 892 19.35 -5.27 -0.17
C GLY A 892 20.15 -4.04 -0.61
N ILE A 893 19.70 -3.45 -1.71
CA ILE A 893 20.37 -2.37 -2.43
C ILE A 893 20.61 -1.13 -1.58
N ALA A 894 21.84 -0.58 -1.61
CA ALA A 894 22.24 0.53 -0.76
C ALA A 894 21.83 1.90 -1.32
N GLY A 895 21.89 2.92 -0.45
CA GLY A 895 21.75 4.31 -0.86
C GLY A 895 23.09 5.07 -0.80
N LEU A 896 23.17 6.13 -1.59
CA LEU A 896 24.31 7.02 -1.70
C LEU A 896 23.81 8.46 -1.79
N PHE A 897 24.49 9.37 -1.09
CA PHE A 897 24.23 10.80 -1.07
C PHE A 897 25.48 11.57 -1.52
N VAL A 898 25.29 12.57 -2.38
CA VAL A 898 26.30 13.58 -2.75
C VAL A 898 25.63 14.94 -2.78
N HIS A 899 26.14 15.85 -1.95
CA HIS A 899 25.58 17.19 -1.81
C HIS A 899 25.60 17.98 -3.12
N ASP A 900 24.58 18.81 -3.33
CA ASP A 900 24.36 19.59 -4.55
C ASP A 900 25.48 20.57 -4.90
N LYS A 901 26.24 21.04 -3.90
CA LYS A 901 27.46 21.83 -4.08
C LYS A 901 28.49 21.13 -4.98
N TRP A 902 28.43 19.80 -5.08
CA TRP A 902 29.31 18.99 -5.93
C TRP A 902 28.74 18.70 -7.33
N HIS A 903 27.48 19.00 -7.62
CA HIS A 903 26.82 18.60 -8.87
C HIS A 903 27.36 19.31 -10.11
N HIS A 904 27.95 20.50 -9.94
CA HIS A 904 28.57 21.28 -11.02
C HIS A 904 30.07 21.03 -11.16
N ALA A 905 30.69 20.36 -10.18
CA ALA A 905 32.09 20.03 -10.27
C ALA A 905 32.30 18.91 -11.29
N ASN A 906 33.32 19.06 -12.15
CA ASN A 906 33.71 18.00 -13.07
C ASN A 906 34.49 16.92 -12.31
N LEU A 907 33.75 16.05 -11.61
CA LEU A 907 34.31 14.99 -10.79
C LEU A 907 34.47 13.69 -11.57
N THR A 908 35.68 13.12 -11.48
CA THR A 908 35.87 11.73 -11.83
C THR A 908 35.11 10.86 -10.85
N ARG A 909 34.46 9.86 -11.40
CA ARG A 909 33.70 8.85 -10.69
C ARG A 909 33.98 7.51 -11.37
N GLN A 910 33.65 6.41 -10.71
CA GLN A 910 33.64 5.12 -11.38
C GLN A 910 32.51 5.15 -12.41
N ALA A 911 32.84 5.43 -13.67
CA ALA A 911 31.86 5.59 -14.72
C ALA A 911 31.26 4.24 -15.12
N GLY A 912 29.96 4.22 -15.36
CA GLY A 912 29.28 3.12 -16.01
C GLY A 912 28.03 3.62 -16.73
N TRP A 913 27.48 2.80 -17.62
CA TRP A 913 26.47 3.27 -18.57
C TRP A 913 25.19 3.79 -17.90
N TRP A 914 24.86 3.34 -16.69
CA TRP A 914 23.69 3.84 -15.96
C TRP A 914 23.91 5.20 -15.29
N GLY A 915 25.18 5.59 -15.09
CA GLY A 915 25.53 6.93 -14.67
C GLY A 915 25.52 7.94 -15.82
N HIS A 916 25.42 7.47 -17.07
CA HIS A 916 25.35 8.33 -18.27
C HIS A 916 23.99 9.02 -18.38
N GLU A 917 23.96 10.24 -18.91
CA GLU A 917 22.75 11.05 -19.09
C GLU A 917 21.60 10.24 -19.71
N LYS A 918 20.41 10.36 -19.12
CA LYS A 918 19.28 9.46 -19.40
C LYS A 918 18.82 9.57 -20.85
N GLU A 919 18.88 10.76 -21.43
CA GLU A 919 18.39 11.09 -22.78
C GLU A 919 19.17 10.37 -23.89
N THR A 920 20.49 10.20 -23.72
CA THR A 920 21.36 9.58 -24.74
C THR A 920 21.92 8.22 -24.32
N ARG A 921 21.58 7.72 -23.11
CA ARG A 921 22.04 6.42 -22.60
C ARG A 921 21.88 5.27 -23.60
N PHE A 922 20.72 5.20 -24.25
CA PHE A 922 20.41 4.14 -25.21
C PHE A 922 20.92 4.39 -26.63
N SER A 923 21.46 5.59 -26.93
CA SER A 923 22.21 5.81 -28.18
C SER A 923 23.65 5.29 -28.11
N MET A 924 24.09 4.83 -26.92
CA MET A 924 25.40 4.23 -26.67
C MET A 924 26.58 5.08 -27.20
N PRO A 925 26.69 6.36 -26.81
CA PRO A 925 27.79 7.21 -27.28
C PRO A 925 29.15 6.73 -26.75
N ASP A 926 30.21 6.98 -27.53
CA ASP A 926 31.59 6.63 -27.14
C ASP A 926 32.12 7.45 -25.95
N GLN A 927 31.47 8.58 -25.65
CA GLN A 927 31.87 9.49 -24.57
C GLN A 927 30.86 9.44 -23.42
N PHE A 928 31.36 9.17 -22.22
CA PHE A 928 30.58 9.21 -20.99
C PHE A 928 30.28 10.65 -20.59
N VAL A 929 29.00 10.98 -20.48
CA VAL A 929 28.49 12.25 -19.95
C VAL A 929 27.72 11.91 -18.68
N PRO A 930 28.25 12.23 -17.49
CA PRO A 930 27.59 11.86 -16.25
C PRO A 930 26.25 12.61 -16.09
N THR A 931 25.23 11.88 -15.64
CA THR A 931 23.96 12.45 -15.20
C THR A 931 24.24 13.46 -14.08
N ARG A 932 23.55 14.60 -14.13
CA ARG A 932 23.67 15.63 -13.10
C ARG A 932 23.12 15.11 -11.78
N GLY A 933 23.83 15.38 -10.68
CA GLY A 933 23.45 14.91 -9.35
C GLY A 933 24.10 13.58 -8.96
N ALA A 934 23.58 12.99 -7.88
CA ALA A 934 24.10 11.73 -7.35
C ALA A 934 23.92 10.56 -8.33
N GLU A 935 22.92 10.60 -9.21
CA GLU A 935 22.70 9.58 -10.24
C GLU A 935 23.91 9.34 -11.14
N GLY A 936 24.76 10.35 -11.34
CA GLY A 936 25.97 10.18 -12.12
C GLY A 936 26.99 9.21 -11.51
N TRP A 937 26.85 8.79 -10.24
CA TRP A 937 27.68 7.74 -9.62
C TRP A 937 27.20 6.32 -9.92
N GLN A 938 26.02 6.13 -10.52
CA GLN A 938 25.57 4.80 -10.91
C GLN A 938 26.52 4.17 -11.93
N THR A 939 26.80 2.89 -11.74
CA THR A 939 27.69 2.13 -12.63
C THR A 939 26.87 1.24 -13.57
N SER A 940 25.97 0.45 -13.01
CA SER A 940 25.18 -0.56 -13.72
C SER A 940 23.68 -0.35 -13.53
N ASN A 941 22.89 -0.99 -14.39
CA ASN A 941 21.44 -1.11 -14.19
C ASN A 941 21.18 -1.72 -12.79
N PRO A 942 20.34 -1.10 -11.95
CA PRO A 942 20.11 -1.58 -10.60
C PRO A 942 19.34 -2.91 -10.57
N SER A 943 19.47 -3.64 -9.47
CA SER A 943 18.72 -4.88 -9.23
C SER A 943 17.25 -4.55 -8.98
N MET A 944 16.36 -4.90 -9.92
CA MET A 944 14.94 -4.54 -9.81
C MET A 944 14.22 -5.30 -8.68
N LEU A 945 14.66 -6.51 -8.35
CA LEU A 945 14.14 -7.25 -7.21
C LEU A 945 14.48 -6.54 -5.89
N ASP A 946 15.73 -6.09 -5.73
CA ASP A 946 16.12 -5.34 -4.53
C ASP A 946 15.41 -3.98 -4.47
N MET A 947 15.22 -3.33 -5.61
CA MET A 947 14.47 -2.08 -5.71
C MET A 947 13.00 -2.24 -5.34
N ALA A 948 12.35 -3.32 -5.76
CA ALA A 948 10.95 -3.61 -5.40
C ALA A 948 10.79 -3.91 -3.90
N SER A 949 11.70 -4.71 -3.33
CA SER A 949 11.75 -4.96 -1.88
C SER A 949 11.92 -3.65 -1.10
N LEU A 950 12.88 -2.81 -1.51
CA LEU A 950 13.11 -1.50 -0.90
C LEU A 950 11.90 -0.56 -1.07
N LYS A 951 11.30 -0.49 -2.25
CA LYS A 951 10.10 0.32 -2.52
C LYS A 951 8.96 -0.06 -1.57
N GLY A 952 8.66 -1.35 -1.45
CA GLY A 952 7.60 -1.83 -0.56
C GLY A 952 7.87 -1.49 0.90
N SER A 953 9.13 -1.60 1.32
CA SER A 953 9.52 -1.23 2.69
C SER A 953 9.42 0.28 2.94
N LEU A 954 9.92 1.12 2.03
CA LEU A 954 9.84 2.58 2.18
C LEU A 954 8.40 3.10 2.11
N GLU A 955 7.54 2.51 1.26
CA GLU A 955 6.11 2.83 1.24
C GLU A 955 5.39 2.35 2.50
N THR A 956 5.84 1.24 3.12
CA THR A 956 5.34 0.84 4.44
C THR A 956 5.72 1.86 5.51
N LEU A 957 6.95 2.38 5.50
CA LEU A 957 7.39 3.44 6.41
C LEU A 957 6.67 4.77 6.15
N LEU A 958 6.34 5.08 4.88
CA LEU A 958 5.60 6.29 4.51
C LEU A 958 4.22 6.35 5.19
N LYS A 959 3.58 5.21 5.46
CA LYS A 959 2.31 5.15 6.20
C LYS A 959 2.38 5.78 7.60
N ALA A 960 3.57 5.96 8.18
CA ALA A 960 3.71 6.74 9.41
C ALA A 960 3.11 8.15 9.27
N THR A 961 3.15 8.74 8.09
CA THR A 961 2.56 10.07 7.79
C THR A 961 1.03 10.06 7.74
N GLU A 962 0.41 8.89 7.61
CA GLU A 962 -1.05 8.70 7.63
C GLU A 962 -1.56 8.52 9.07
N PHE A 963 -0.77 7.88 9.93
CA PHE A 963 -1.19 7.51 11.29
C PHE A 963 -0.69 8.47 12.38
N GLY A 964 0.52 9.02 12.23
CA GLY A 964 1.19 9.78 13.27
C GLY A 964 1.02 11.29 13.14
N GLU A 965 1.09 11.98 14.28
CA GLU A 965 1.02 13.44 14.32
C GLU A 965 2.29 14.08 13.75
N ARG A 966 2.11 15.12 12.94
CA ARG A 966 3.20 15.91 12.38
C ARG A 966 3.45 17.15 13.23
N ASN A 967 4.71 17.33 13.62
CA ASN A 967 5.18 18.52 14.31
C ASN A 967 6.23 19.25 13.47
N ALA A 968 5.89 20.43 12.96
CA ALA A 968 6.77 21.23 12.11
C ALA A 968 8.12 21.56 12.77
N ARG A 969 8.19 21.61 14.12
CA ARG A 969 9.44 21.82 14.84
C ARG A 969 10.39 20.63 14.66
N ASP A 970 9.86 19.41 14.71
CA ASP A 970 10.65 18.18 14.60
C ASP A 970 11.11 17.91 13.16
N GLU A 971 10.40 18.47 12.17
CA GLU A 971 10.81 18.46 10.76
C GLU A 971 11.98 19.42 10.47
N GLY A 972 12.27 20.39 11.36
CA GLY A 972 13.40 21.30 11.19
C GLY A 972 13.27 22.30 10.03
N LEU A 973 12.06 22.50 9.49
CA LEU A 973 11.77 23.38 8.35
C LEU A 973 11.71 24.88 8.70
N THR A 974 12.16 25.25 9.90
CA THR A 974 12.08 26.62 10.42
C THR A 974 13.25 27.47 9.90
N GLY A 975 13.20 27.89 8.64
CA GLY A 975 14.15 28.82 8.04
C GLY A 975 14.10 28.85 6.52
N GLU A 976 14.22 30.04 5.91
CA GLU A 976 14.26 30.18 4.45
C GLU A 976 15.42 29.38 3.86
N GLY A 977 15.12 28.50 2.90
CA GLY A 977 16.12 27.71 2.17
C GLY A 977 16.54 26.38 2.83
N LYS A 978 16.02 26.04 4.02
CA LYS A 978 16.28 24.72 4.65
C LYS A 978 15.46 23.60 4.01
N HIS A 979 16.06 22.42 3.88
CA HIS A 979 15.39 21.22 3.40
C HIS A 979 14.71 20.42 4.52
N GLY A 980 15.23 20.50 5.75
CA GLY A 980 14.69 19.84 6.93
C GLY A 980 15.03 18.34 7.02
N LYS A 981 14.34 17.66 7.94
CA LYS A 981 14.59 16.28 8.36
C LYS A 981 13.66 15.25 7.72
N GLY A 982 13.01 15.64 6.62
CA GLY A 982 11.96 14.85 5.98
C GLY A 982 10.67 14.82 6.78
N THR A 983 9.70 14.03 6.28
CA THR A 983 8.35 13.94 6.84
C THR A 983 8.08 12.61 7.55
N ILE A 984 8.86 11.56 7.25
CA ILE A 984 8.66 10.22 7.83
C ILE A 984 9.39 10.10 9.18
N MET A 985 10.69 10.43 9.20
CA MET A 985 11.53 10.18 10.37
C MET A 985 11.14 10.95 11.63
N PRO A 986 10.70 12.23 11.58
CA PRO A 986 10.24 12.93 12.76
C PRO A 986 9.12 12.19 13.51
N ILE A 987 8.18 11.58 12.79
CA ILE A 987 7.06 10.83 13.37
C ILE A 987 7.55 9.53 14.03
N LEU A 988 8.33 8.73 13.29
CA LEU A 988 8.87 7.46 13.82
C LEU A 988 9.78 7.71 15.03
N ARG A 989 10.54 8.81 15.01
CA ARG A 989 11.44 9.19 16.11
C ARG A 989 10.69 9.44 17.40
N SER A 990 9.50 10.05 17.36
CA SER A 990 8.70 10.33 18.56
C SER A 990 8.35 9.06 19.33
N LYS A 991 7.96 7.98 18.62
CA LYS A 991 7.74 6.68 19.24
C LYS A 991 9.04 5.99 19.64
N SER A 992 10.08 6.03 18.80
CA SER A 992 11.37 5.40 19.10
C SER A 992 11.99 5.94 20.40
N LEU A 993 11.94 7.25 20.63
CA LEU A 993 12.42 7.87 21.87
C LEU A 993 11.75 7.26 23.12
N ARG A 994 10.43 7.13 23.08
CA ARG A 994 9.60 6.58 24.17
C ARG A 994 9.83 5.08 24.38
N LEU A 995 9.85 4.28 23.31
CA LEU A 995 10.14 2.83 23.40
C LEU A 995 11.49 2.56 24.06
N THR A 996 12.54 3.25 23.60
CA THR A 996 13.89 3.04 24.10
C THR A 996 14.06 3.61 25.52
N ALA A 997 13.42 4.74 25.85
CA ALA A 997 13.36 5.26 27.21
C ALA A 997 12.59 4.32 28.16
N TYR A 998 11.53 3.67 27.69
CA TYR A 998 10.79 2.68 28.46
C TYR A 998 11.66 1.45 28.76
N LEU A 999 12.37 0.93 27.76
CA LEU A 999 13.32 -0.18 27.95
C LEU A 999 14.42 0.20 28.97
N GLU A 1000 15.03 1.38 28.84
CA GLU A 1000 15.99 1.90 29.82
C GLU A 1000 15.38 1.95 31.24
N THR A 1001 14.15 2.43 31.36
CA THR A 1001 13.44 2.54 32.64
C THR A 1001 13.23 1.17 33.27
N LEU A 1002 12.75 0.17 32.51
CA LEU A 1002 12.55 -1.19 33.01
C LEU A 1002 13.85 -1.84 33.49
N LEU A 1003 14.92 -1.68 32.71
CA LEU A 1003 16.24 -2.26 33.01
C LEU A 1003 16.88 -1.66 34.28
N LEU A 1004 16.60 -0.39 34.59
CA LEU A 1004 17.22 0.32 35.71
C LEU A 1004 16.30 0.49 36.93
N SER A 1005 15.01 0.16 36.82
CA SER A 1005 14.06 0.34 37.91
C SER A 1005 14.34 -0.63 39.08
N PRO A 1006 14.46 -0.12 40.32
CA PRO A 1006 14.66 -0.96 41.49
C PRO A 1006 13.54 -2.00 41.66
N GLY A 1007 13.93 -3.25 41.92
CA GLY A 1007 13.00 -4.35 42.17
C GLY A 1007 12.37 -4.98 40.92
N PHE A 1008 12.67 -4.48 39.71
CA PHE A 1008 12.30 -5.21 38.50
C PHE A 1008 13.20 -6.42 38.31
N PHE A 1009 14.52 -6.21 38.22
CA PHE A 1009 15.52 -7.26 38.37
C PHE A 1009 15.83 -7.51 39.85
N PRO A 1010 16.07 -8.76 40.29
CA PRO A 1010 16.47 -9.04 41.66
C PRO A 1010 17.79 -8.38 42.04
N ASP A 1011 17.95 -8.09 43.34
CA ASP A 1011 19.19 -7.53 43.88
C ASP A 1011 20.38 -8.44 43.54
N GLY A 1012 21.46 -7.86 43.01
CA GLY A 1012 22.70 -8.56 42.67
C GLY A 1012 23.06 -8.60 41.18
N PHE A 1013 22.15 -8.20 40.27
CA PHE A 1013 22.49 -7.98 38.86
C PHE A 1013 22.97 -6.54 38.61
N ASP A 1014 24.19 -6.37 38.10
CA ASP A 1014 24.73 -5.08 37.69
C ASP A 1014 24.47 -4.84 36.20
N ILE A 1015 23.33 -4.21 35.87
CA ILE A 1015 22.97 -3.88 34.49
C ILE A 1015 23.62 -2.57 34.08
N ARG A 1016 24.60 -2.64 33.19
CA ARG A 1016 25.34 -1.48 32.68
C ARG A 1016 24.89 -1.14 31.27
N ILE A 1017 24.27 0.03 31.11
CA ILE A 1017 23.95 0.58 29.78
C ILE A 1017 25.21 1.26 29.23
N VAL A 1018 25.71 0.77 28.10
CA VAL A 1018 26.86 1.34 27.38
C VAL A 1018 26.45 2.46 26.44
N THR A 1019 25.24 2.36 25.89
CA THR A 1019 24.66 3.43 25.06
C THR A 1019 24.51 4.72 25.87
N PRO A 1020 24.79 5.90 25.30
CA PRO A 1020 24.55 7.16 25.97
C PRO A 1020 23.13 7.25 26.52
N ARG A 1021 23.01 7.66 27.79
CA ARG A 1021 21.72 7.80 28.48
C ARG A 1021 20.92 9.02 28.00
N ASP A 1022 21.62 10.04 27.52
CA ASP A 1022 20.99 11.17 26.84
C ASP A 1022 20.24 10.65 25.60
N PRO A 1023 18.89 10.74 25.56
CA PRO A 1023 18.10 10.20 24.46
C PRO A 1023 18.41 10.88 23.11
N LEU A 1024 18.97 12.10 23.11
CA LEU A 1024 19.38 12.80 21.90
C LEU A 1024 20.74 12.31 21.36
N GLN A 1025 21.47 11.50 22.13
CA GLN A 1025 22.74 10.90 21.75
C GLN A 1025 22.62 9.40 21.44
N ARG A 1026 21.41 8.89 21.16
CA ARG A 1026 21.17 7.49 20.77
C ARG A 1026 20.02 7.31 19.79
N GLY A 1027 20.09 6.22 19.02
CA GLY A 1027 18.98 5.72 18.20
C GLY A 1027 18.01 4.82 19.00
N SER A 1028 17.36 3.89 18.31
CA SER A 1028 16.50 2.86 18.91
C SER A 1028 17.27 1.80 19.73
N GLN A 1029 18.52 1.55 19.38
CA GLN A 1029 19.37 0.52 19.98
C GLN A 1029 19.84 0.90 21.40
N LEU A 1030 19.68 -0.01 22.36
CA LEU A 1030 20.40 -0.03 23.64
C LEU A 1030 21.37 -1.20 23.69
N CYS A 1031 22.61 -0.89 24.04
CA CYS A 1031 23.67 -1.85 24.29
C CYS A 1031 23.87 -1.97 25.78
N ILE A 1032 23.71 -3.19 26.29
CA ILE A 1032 23.83 -3.48 27.72
C ILE A 1032 24.88 -4.55 27.97
N GLN A 1033 25.48 -4.46 29.15
CA GLN A 1033 26.37 -5.47 29.70
C GLN A 1033 25.88 -5.87 31.07
N ILE A 1034 26.06 -7.14 31.39
CA ILE A 1034 25.81 -7.70 32.71
C ILE A 1034 27.08 -8.47 33.07
N PRO A 1035 27.95 -7.89 33.91
CA PRO A 1035 29.17 -8.54 34.35
C PRO A 1035 28.84 -9.87 35.04
N ASP A 1036 29.71 -10.86 34.88
CA ASP A 1036 29.61 -12.08 35.67
C ASP A 1036 29.79 -11.75 37.16
N PRO A 1037 29.08 -12.42 38.06
CA PRO A 1037 29.36 -12.31 39.48
C PRO A 1037 30.83 -12.68 39.75
N PRO A 1038 31.51 -12.01 40.70
CA PRO A 1038 32.91 -12.24 40.95
C PRO A 1038 33.16 -13.72 41.29
N ALA A 1039 33.97 -14.39 40.47
CA ALA A 1039 34.39 -15.76 40.72
C ALA A 1039 35.24 -15.80 42.00
N THR A 1040 35.01 -16.81 42.86
CA THR A 1040 36.05 -17.27 43.80
C THR A 1040 37.31 -17.59 43.00
N GLU A 1041 38.43 -16.97 43.36
CA GLU A 1041 39.70 -16.92 42.62
C GLU A 1041 40.03 -18.21 41.82
N LYS A 1042 40.19 -18.09 40.50
CA LYS A 1042 40.77 -19.16 39.68
C LYS A 1042 42.31 -19.13 39.73
N PRO A 1043 43.00 -20.29 39.62
CA PRO A 1043 44.45 -20.38 39.76
C PRO A 1043 45.21 -19.59 38.68
N LYS A 1044 46.32 -18.96 39.07
CA LYS A 1044 47.18 -18.07 38.25
C LYS A 1044 47.75 -18.69 36.95
N GLU A 1045 47.56 -19.99 36.69
CA GLU A 1045 48.04 -20.65 35.47
C GLU A 1045 47.11 -20.43 34.27
N GLU A 1046 45.79 -20.31 34.47
CA GLU A 1046 44.84 -20.04 33.38
C GLU A 1046 44.95 -18.59 32.86
N GLN A 1047 45.22 -17.63 33.75
CA GLN A 1047 45.42 -16.22 33.40
C GLN A 1047 46.66 -15.98 32.51
N LYS A 1048 47.67 -16.85 32.59
CA LYS A 1048 48.89 -16.76 31.73
C LYS A 1048 48.67 -17.32 30.33
N GLN A 1049 47.73 -18.26 30.15
CA GLN A 1049 47.42 -18.82 28.82
C GLN A 1049 46.53 -17.88 28.00
N GLU A 1050 45.57 -17.20 28.64
CA GLU A 1050 44.70 -16.22 27.95
C GLU A 1050 45.50 -14.98 27.48
N GLN A 1051 46.50 -14.53 28.24
CA GLN A 1051 47.37 -13.42 27.82
C GLN A 1051 48.33 -13.78 26.68
N GLN A 1052 48.66 -15.06 26.48
CA GLN A 1052 49.53 -15.52 25.39
C GLN A 1052 48.78 -15.83 24.09
N GLN A 1053 47.47 -16.11 24.13
CA GLN A 1053 46.65 -16.31 22.93
C GLN A 1053 46.14 -15.01 22.31
N ALA A 1054 46.08 -13.90 23.07
CA ALA A 1054 45.63 -12.60 22.59
C ALA A 1054 46.62 -11.91 21.61
N SER A 1055 47.85 -12.41 21.45
CA SER A 1055 48.89 -11.73 20.66
C SER A 1055 49.10 -12.25 19.24
N GLY A 1056 48.16 -13.02 18.66
CA GLY A 1056 48.39 -13.50 17.29
C GLY A 1056 47.26 -14.33 16.69
N LYS A 1057 46.17 -13.67 16.29
CA LYS A 1057 45.29 -13.98 15.14
C LYS A 1057 44.05 -13.06 15.22
N ASP A 1058 43.98 -12.08 14.33
CA ASP A 1058 42.86 -11.12 14.19
C ASP A 1058 41.64 -11.77 13.51
N VAL A 1059 41.07 -12.78 14.16
CA VAL A 1059 39.70 -13.24 13.92
C VAL A 1059 39.01 -13.20 15.27
N PRO A 1060 37.88 -12.50 15.44
CA PRO A 1060 37.15 -12.54 16.70
C PRO A 1060 36.86 -14.01 17.04
N PRO A 1061 37.29 -14.52 18.21
CA PRO A 1061 36.91 -15.86 18.61
C PRO A 1061 35.38 -15.94 18.72
N PRO A 1062 34.78 -17.14 18.55
CA PRO A 1062 33.36 -17.31 18.78
C PRO A 1062 32.96 -16.76 20.16
N ILE A 1063 31.74 -16.22 20.26
CA ILE A 1063 31.16 -15.68 21.49
C ILE A 1063 31.55 -16.57 22.66
N ASP A 1064 32.16 -16.01 23.70
CA ASP A 1064 32.43 -16.77 24.90
C ASP A 1064 31.10 -17.12 25.56
N GLY A 1065 30.53 -18.26 25.16
CA GLY A 1065 29.27 -18.80 25.67
C GLY A 1065 29.32 -19.12 27.16
N LYS A 1066 30.46 -18.86 27.84
CA LYS A 1066 30.62 -18.93 29.29
C LYS A 1066 30.25 -17.63 30.00
N ARG A 1067 29.99 -16.52 29.31
CA ARG A 1067 29.50 -15.28 29.93
C ARG A 1067 28.01 -15.39 30.26
N LEU A 1068 27.61 -14.88 31.43
CA LEU A 1068 26.23 -14.93 31.93
C LEU A 1068 25.23 -14.35 30.94
N ILE A 1069 25.50 -13.15 30.42
CA ILE A 1069 24.63 -12.48 29.46
C ILE A 1069 24.45 -13.27 28.15
N ALA A 1070 25.50 -13.98 27.70
CA ALA A 1070 25.45 -14.79 26.50
C ALA A 1070 24.61 -16.06 26.69
N ARG A 1071 24.72 -16.71 27.85
CA ARG A 1071 23.86 -17.86 28.18
C ARG A 1071 22.41 -17.44 28.37
N ALA A 1072 22.16 -16.34 29.08
CA ALA A 1072 20.82 -15.82 29.30
C ALA A 1072 20.14 -15.40 27.99
N HIS A 1073 20.87 -14.74 27.07
CA HIS A 1073 20.36 -14.45 25.72
C HIS A 1073 20.03 -15.73 24.96
N LYS A 1074 20.95 -16.71 24.92
CA LYS A 1074 20.71 -17.99 24.24
C LYS A 1074 19.51 -18.74 24.81
N ARG A 1075 19.30 -18.68 26.12
CA ARG A 1075 18.12 -19.24 26.80
C ARG A 1075 16.86 -18.50 26.38
N ALA A 1076 16.87 -17.17 26.45
CA ALA A 1076 15.76 -16.32 26.05
C ALA A 1076 15.35 -16.53 24.58
N GLU A 1077 16.32 -16.69 23.68
CA GLU A 1077 16.07 -16.99 22.27
C GLU A 1077 15.40 -18.35 22.11
N LYS A 1078 16.00 -19.40 22.67
CA LYS A 1078 15.56 -20.79 22.45
C LYS A 1078 14.29 -21.19 23.18
N GLN A 1079 14.01 -20.58 24.33
CA GLN A 1079 12.93 -20.99 25.21
C GLN A 1079 11.80 -19.96 25.26
N ARG A 1080 12.04 -18.72 24.81
CA ARG A 1080 11.13 -17.58 25.06
C ARG A 1080 10.97 -16.65 23.85
N GLY A 1081 11.55 -16.99 22.70
CA GLY A 1081 11.34 -16.29 21.43
C GLY A 1081 12.00 -14.92 21.32
N LEU A 1082 13.00 -14.59 22.16
CA LEU A 1082 13.70 -13.32 22.09
C LEU A 1082 14.80 -13.34 21.02
N VAL A 1083 14.58 -12.61 19.93
CA VAL A 1083 15.58 -12.41 18.88
C VAL A 1083 16.31 -11.08 19.10
N ALA A 1084 17.60 -11.16 19.43
CA ALA A 1084 18.46 -10.02 19.70
C ALA A 1084 19.89 -10.30 19.20
N ASP A 1085 20.75 -9.28 19.18
CA ASP A 1085 22.14 -9.44 18.74
C ASP A 1085 23.12 -9.36 19.91
N ILE A 1086 24.09 -10.27 19.93
CA ILE A 1086 25.19 -10.27 20.90
C ILE A 1086 26.53 -9.99 20.22
N ARG A 1087 27.36 -9.18 20.87
CA ARG A 1087 28.70 -8.80 20.42
C ARG A 1087 29.73 -9.14 21.47
N HIS A 1088 30.84 -9.72 21.00
CA HIS A 1088 31.97 -10.07 21.85
C HIS A 1088 32.56 -8.83 22.55
N PRO A 1089 33.02 -8.93 23.82
CA PRO A 1089 32.99 -10.15 24.65
C PRO A 1089 31.65 -10.44 25.35
N ASP A 1090 30.81 -9.45 25.61
CA ASP A 1090 29.72 -9.55 26.59
C ASP A 1090 28.61 -8.49 26.40
N MET A 1091 28.36 -8.06 25.16
CA MET A 1091 27.42 -6.97 24.87
C MET A 1091 26.15 -7.46 24.20
N LEU A 1092 25.00 -7.30 24.84
CA LEU A 1092 23.68 -7.54 24.25
C LEU A 1092 23.14 -6.24 23.66
N ARG A 1093 22.65 -6.28 22.41
CA ARG A 1093 22.06 -5.16 21.70
C ARG A 1093 20.57 -5.42 21.48
N LEU A 1094 19.73 -4.54 22.00
CA LEU A 1094 18.28 -4.57 21.88
C LEU A 1094 17.82 -3.33 21.11
N ALA A 1095 17.07 -3.49 20.04
CA ALA A 1095 16.62 -2.38 19.20
C ALA A 1095 15.10 -2.45 18.95
N PRO A 1096 14.26 -1.96 19.88
CA PRO A 1096 12.84 -1.80 19.64
C PRO A 1096 12.58 -0.72 18.58
N LEU A 1097 11.79 -1.04 17.57
CA LEU A 1097 11.56 -0.18 16.41
C LEU A 1097 10.12 0.31 16.31
N ALA A 1098 9.98 1.63 16.08
CA ALA A 1098 8.69 2.32 16.09
C ALA A 1098 7.67 1.72 15.12
N GLN A 1099 8.13 1.25 13.95
CA GLN A 1099 7.28 0.73 12.89
C GLN A 1099 6.59 -0.61 13.21
N PHE A 1100 7.08 -1.39 14.19
CA PHE A 1100 6.45 -2.67 14.52
C PHE A 1100 6.51 -3.07 16.00
N SER A 1101 7.51 -2.63 16.77
CA SER A 1101 7.60 -2.94 18.20
C SER A 1101 6.52 -2.21 18.99
N THR A 1102 5.93 -2.92 19.95
CA THR A 1102 4.97 -2.41 20.92
C THR A 1102 5.67 -2.13 22.26
N TYR A 1103 5.04 -1.35 23.13
CA TYR A 1103 5.51 -1.19 24.51
C TYR A 1103 5.39 -2.52 25.28
N THR A 1104 4.40 -3.34 24.96
CA THR A 1104 4.26 -4.69 25.51
C THR A 1104 5.42 -5.60 25.08
N ASP A 1105 5.88 -5.52 23.83
CA ASP A 1105 7.08 -6.25 23.38
C ASP A 1105 8.33 -5.81 24.17
N VAL A 1106 8.46 -4.51 24.44
CA VAL A 1106 9.57 -3.96 25.24
C VAL A 1106 9.52 -4.49 26.67
N TRP A 1107 8.33 -4.51 27.28
CA TRP A 1107 8.14 -5.06 28.62
C TRP A 1107 8.45 -6.56 28.66
N ARG A 1108 7.87 -7.34 27.74
CA ARG A 1108 8.11 -8.79 27.60
C ARG A 1108 9.58 -9.09 27.36
N THR A 1109 10.28 -8.28 26.55
CA THR A 1109 11.73 -8.44 26.32
C THR A 1109 12.51 -8.29 27.61
N ALA A 1110 12.23 -7.24 28.41
CA ALA A 1110 12.91 -7.02 29.67
C ALA A 1110 12.63 -8.14 30.67
N ASP A 1111 11.38 -8.62 30.72
CA ASP A 1111 10.97 -9.71 31.60
C ASP A 1111 11.56 -11.07 31.19
N VAL A 1112 11.53 -11.43 29.91
CA VAL A 1112 12.13 -12.64 29.36
C VAL A 1112 13.64 -12.68 29.62
N LEU A 1113 14.33 -11.54 29.48
CA LEU A 1113 15.74 -11.43 29.82
C LEU A 1113 15.96 -11.65 31.32
N ARG A 1114 15.14 -11.03 32.18
CA ARG A 1114 15.17 -11.20 33.63
C ARG A 1114 14.99 -12.65 34.05
N GLN A 1115 13.94 -13.31 33.56
CA GLN A 1115 13.66 -14.71 33.86
C GLN A 1115 14.82 -15.60 33.40
N SER A 1116 15.35 -15.37 32.20
CA SER A 1116 16.46 -16.16 31.67
C SER A 1116 17.76 -15.98 32.47
N LEU A 1117 18.02 -14.79 33.01
CA LEU A 1117 19.15 -14.56 33.92
C LEU A 1117 18.97 -15.28 35.25
N LEU A 1118 17.75 -15.30 35.80
CA LEU A 1118 17.44 -16.02 37.04
C LEU A 1118 17.67 -17.53 36.86
N ASP A 1119 17.11 -18.10 35.79
CA ASP A 1119 17.26 -19.51 35.45
C ASP A 1119 18.75 -19.90 35.30
N GLU A 1120 19.57 -19.04 34.69
CA GLU A 1120 21.02 -19.28 34.55
C GLU A 1120 21.78 -19.19 35.87
N VAL A 1121 21.39 -18.31 36.79
CA VAL A 1121 22.00 -18.22 38.12
C VAL A 1121 21.60 -19.41 39.00
N GLU A 1122 20.36 -19.88 38.91
CA GLU A 1122 19.90 -21.07 39.63
C GLU A 1122 20.56 -22.35 39.10
N ALA A 1123 20.65 -22.51 37.78
CA ALA A 1123 21.34 -23.64 37.17
C ALA A 1123 22.82 -23.72 37.62
N ASN A 1124 23.51 -22.58 37.71
CA ASN A 1124 24.88 -22.49 38.21
C ASN A 1124 25.03 -22.79 39.72
N LYS A 1125 23.97 -22.64 40.52
CA LYS A 1125 23.98 -23.04 41.94
C LYS A 1125 23.72 -24.54 42.12
N ALA A 1126 23.05 -25.17 41.17
CA ALA A 1126 22.72 -26.59 41.17
C ALA A 1126 23.84 -27.49 40.60
N SER A 1127 24.70 -26.92 39.73
CA SER A 1127 25.95 -27.52 39.22
C SER A 1127 27.10 -27.34 40.20
#